data_AF-A0A9Q0MS31-F1
#
_entry.id   AF-A0A9Q0MS31-F1
#
_cell.length_a   1.000
_cell.length_b   1.000
_cell.length_c   1.000
_cell.angle_alpha   90.00
_cell.angle_beta   90.00
_cell.angle_gamma   90.00
#
_symmetry.space_group_name_H-M   'P 1'
#
loop_
_entity.id
_entity.type
_entity.pdbx_description
1 polymer ?
#
loop_
_entity_poly.entity_id
_entity_poly.type
_entity_poly.pdbx_seq_one_letter_code
_entity_poly.pdbx_strand_id
1 'polypeptide(L)'
;MADQRQIAQLMESMNWTDGSFVPIANDENKLLMEQMEILSKEKTRKIQSEQQFNDRLQRLTKNVTNTRHSIQENSKLLEAHRSQLKDEQHMFKISEHECSTYSKGIKDVQKQHQDLEKNNGRAHDEIEKLCETMEKSSAKIHWMKEALNEWTSAMARGDETNKLIEKYCKEDRKRAEELEYKRKTIQQTISKQRAVLVNSYEEQKSLENVLDRLSKQYRQVHNERQNTIRTWKKAVRSLNGRINEIESLNQDIEKSKITEEKKNNELREHVEFLNHQIENNKTVEYRIAEMNDKILKIRRKLTDLEEAAALQTNEMVTFRKLSQNLAGRLTQQRFQNRQSLRDHDEKQNLFEKGTVAFEALQKQMNSFIDRKFSAHDRLKHIEDLIEGEDKALKTVMVEQSRLGKALYRGQQIAQNYLNECKNIEADSHRLETAVSNYGKTFKDQNKELMNQNEIAYNVDCKISDVQSRIARMKGASTTRADPEVEKKLIELEELYAKKESQLGTMKSESEKLENDMRRLTVVYSDATNELQKLEDKIQAKQMECNGGEKALKSLILNHHERLVDHSVVKMRVRQMEDMVQKQMDKVCDLAKHKAELDMAMNERIVELQMQMDLLLKKRKEIMLELSQLKADVSERKIKIGAIIARYEHAVELLGRNEDGTLVSAVQVKVKNAQEKQLLMQEGNMLNEKVVKAERDIKMIENTLVLVNHSNERYKKTTENVVENSKEEADLRSLNAQLNEALMQLKNLKANYVYTANELDRLQFQRELIEKDLDDVSRYRMENNDQLMKIHKEILDQKSKMERAKREMKSSRKDVTQNLNDQDFLIMFDKDLDVKEKEHRNNVALQQLAEMVDSVIGMGPIISQHLCEKGLSMPHAAGSSRVTSHRSESEYSLKHGSSTKVSQRSLFSSCSSSNSTKNNESAKSLGPAIITLDFPDSDKKKYPISSHITNKNRRK
;
A
#
# COMPACT_ATOMS: atom_id res chain seq x y z
N MET A 1 12.36 -81.85 129.66
CA MET A 1 13.73 -82.27 130.07
C MET A 1 14.17 -81.66 131.41
N ALA A 2 13.25 -81.43 132.36
CA ALA A 2 13.59 -81.07 133.75
C ALA A 2 13.08 -82.14 134.73
N ASP A 3 11.88 -82.67 134.49
CA ASP A 3 11.10 -83.48 135.43
C ASP A 3 11.57 -84.94 135.56
N GLN A 4 12.34 -85.45 134.58
CA GLN A 4 12.83 -86.84 134.59
C GLN A 4 13.68 -87.19 135.82
N ARG A 5 14.32 -86.22 136.48
CA ARG A 5 15.04 -86.45 137.74
C ARG A 5 14.11 -86.62 138.94
N GLN A 6 12.97 -85.92 138.98
CA GLN A 6 11.97 -86.12 140.04
C GLN A 6 11.21 -87.44 139.84
N ILE A 7 10.94 -87.83 138.59
CA ILE A 7 10.36 -89.16 138.28
C ILE A 7 11.31 -90.29 138.67
N ALA A 8 12.63 -90.15 138.44
CA ALA A 8 13.61 -91.14 138.89
C ALA A 8 13.60 -91.33 140.42
N GLN A 9 13.61 -90.23 141.20
CA GLN A 9 13.53 -90.28 142.66
C GLN A 9 12.19 -90.83 143.18
N LEU A 10 11.10 -90.69 142.41
CA LEU A 10 9.80 -91.32 142.70
C LEU A 10 9.77 -92.83 142.40
N MET A 11 10.54 -93.34 141.42
CA MET A 11 10.67 -94.78 141.20
C MET A 11 11.62 -95.44 142.21
N GLU A 12 12.66 -94.74 142.61
CA GLU A 12 13.63 -95.21 143.61
C GLU A 12 13.00 -95.30 145.02
N SER A 13 12.09 -94.39 145.36
CA SER A 13 11.27 -94.47 146.58
C SER A 13 10.09 -95.46 146.52
N MET A 14 9.86 -96.11 145.36
CA MET A 14 8.87 -97.18 145.17
C MET A 14 9.49 -98.59 145.17
N ASN A 15 10.81 -98.73 145.36
CA ASN A 15 11.57 -100.00 145.32
C ASN A 15 11.46 -100.79 143.99
N TRP A 16 11.51 -100.12 142.83
CA TRP A 16 11.51 -100.78 141.51
C TRP A 16 12.95 -100.86 140.95
N THR A 17 13.71 -101.87 141.38
CA THR A 17 15.09 -102.15 140.94
C THR A 17 15.18 -103.28 139.90
N ASP A 18 16.36 -103.44 139.27
CA ASP A 18 16.52 -104.25 138.06
C ASP A 18 16.28 -105.76 138.21
N GLY A 19 15.76 -106.35 137.13
CA GLY A 19 15.82 -107.79 136.88
C GLY A 19 14.59 -108.59 137.33
N SER A 20 13.69 -108.86 136.39
CA SER A 20 12.60 -109.86 136.50
C SER A 20 11.41 -109.58 137.44
N PHE A 21 11.07 -108.31 137.71
CA PHE A 21 9.71 -107.99 138.19
C PHE A 21 9.14 -106.69 137.61
N VAL A 22 8.03 -106.81 136.88
CA VAL A 22 6.98 -105.79 136.77
C VAL A 22 5.66 -106.51 137.06
N PRO A 23 4.76 -106.02 137.92
CA PRO A 23 3.70 -106.85 138.48
C PRO A 23 2.54 -107.10 137.50
N ILE A 24 1.92 -108.28 137.62
CA ILE A 24 0.79 -108.86 136.85
C ILE A 24 1.25 -109.94 135.84
N ALA A 25 1.66 -111.08 136.39
CA ALA A 25 1.70 -112.39 135.72
C ALA A 25 1.33 -113.46 136.76
N ASN A 26 0.34 -114.31 136.45
CA ASN A 26 -0.25 -115.24 137.41
C ASN A 26 0.71 -116.40 137.76
N ASP A 27 0.55 -117.08 138.89
CA ASP A 27 1.47 -118.17 139.29
C ASP A 27 1.49 -119.36 138.30
N GLU A 28 0.42 -119.52 137.50
CA GLU A 28 0.38 -120.43 136.34
C GLU A 28 1.57 -120.22 135.38
N ASN A 29 2.01 -118.97 135.19
CA ASN A 29 3.13 -118.63 134.29
C ASN A 29 4.50 -119.03 134.86
N LYS A 30 4.64 -119.23 136.18
CA LYS A 30 5.86 -119.84 136.75
C LYS A 30 5.91 -121.34 136.48
N LEU A 31 4.79 -122.04 136.73
CA LEU A 31 4.65 -123.47 136.47
C LEU A 31 4.87 -123.82 134.99
N LEU A 32 4.42 -122.94 134.08
CA LEU A 32 4.68 -123.07 132.64
C LEU A 32 6.18 -123.00 132.27
N MET A 33 6.99 -122.17 132.96
CA MET A 33 8.44 -122.12 132.68
C MET A 33 9.15 -123.41 133.09
N GLU A 34 8.76 -124.03 134.21
CA GLU A 34 9.36 -125.29 134.67
C GLU A 34 8.96 -126.47 133.77
N GLN A 35 7.70 -126.51 133.30
CA GLN A 35 7.28 -127.46 132.27
C GLN A 35 8.00 -127.27 130.92
N MET A 36 8.29 -126.03 130.52
CA MET A 36 9.04 -125.75 129.28
C MET A 36 10.44 -126.39 129.28
N GLU A 37 11.14 -126.45 130.41
CA GLU A 37 12.48 -127.05 130.47
C GLU A 37 12.46 -128.59 130.35
N ILE A 38 11.43 -129.25 130.89
CA ILE A 38 11.24 -130.71 130.74
C ILE A 38 10.89 -131.04 129.29
N LEU A 39 9.94 -130.31 128.69
CA LEU A 39 9.55 -130.47 127.28
C LEU A 39 10.72 -130.19 126.32
N SER A 40 11.63 -129.27 126.68
CA SER A 40 12.86 -129.00 125.92
C SER A 40 13.75 -130.24 125.78
N LYS A 41 13.83 -131.09 126.81
CA LYS A 41 14.67 -132.31 126.79
C LYS A 41 14.06 -133.40 125.90
N GLU A 42 12.75 -133.64 125.96
CA GLU A 42 12.08 -134.58 125.04
C GLU A 42 12.13 -134.13 123.57
N LYS A 43 12.00 -132.83 123.32
CA LYS A 43 12.11 -132.21 122.00
C LYS A 43 13.42 -132.58 121.30
N THR A 44 14.55 -132.69 122.01
CA THR A 44 15.84 -133.08 121.41
C THR A 44 15.83 -134.50 120.80
N ARG A 45 15.18 -135.47 121.46
CA ARG A 45 15.05 -136.84 120.94
C ARG A 45 14.11 -136.90 119.73
N LYS A 46 13.02 -136.13 119.75
CA LYS A 46 12.13 -136.00 118.58
C LYS A 46 12.88 -135.42 117.39
N ILE A 47 13.65 -134.34 117.57
CA ILE A 47 14.45 -133.69 116.51
C ILE A 47 15.39 -134.68 115.79
N GLN A 48 16.04 -135.62 116.49
CA GLN A 48 16.94 -136.59 115.84
C GLN A 48 16.21 -137.58 114.92
N SER A 49 14.99 -138.01 115.31
CA SER A 49 14.13 -138.80 114.41
C SER A 49 13.58 -137.94 113.26
N GLU A 50 13.20 -136.70 113.57
CA GLU A 50 12.71 -135.72 112.61
C GLU A 50 13.77 -135.38 111.55
N GLN A 51 15.06 -135.33 111.91
CA GLN A 51 16.17 -135.11 110.98
C GLN A 51 16.27 -136.24 109.93
N GLN A 52 16.17 -137.51 110.32
CA GLN A 52 16.20 -138.63 109.37
C GLN A 52 15.00 -138.62 108.42
N PHE A 53 13.82 -138.23 108.90
CA PHE A 53 12.65 -137.99 108.04
C PHE A 53 12.83 -136.75 107.16
N ASN A 54 13.39 -135.65 107.68
CA ASN A 54 13.65 -134.41 106.95
C ASN A 54 14.73 -134.58 105.86
N ASP A 55 15.70 -135.48 106.01
CA ASP A 55 16.66 -135.80 104.95
C ASP A 55 16.00 -136.57 103.80
N ARG A 56 15.10 -137.50 104.11
CA ARG A 56 14.28 -138.18 103.09
C ARG A 56 13.27 -137.23 102.46
N LEU A 57 12.68 -136.34 103.25
CA LEU A 57 11.77 -135.30 102.80
C LEU A 57 12.52 -134.36 101.86
N GLN A 58 13.67 -133.78 102.25
CA GLN A 58 14.49 -132.89 101.43
C GLN A 58 14.79 -133.45 100.03
N ARG A 59 15.06 -134.75 99.89
CA ARG A 59 15.30 -135.37 98.57
C ARG A 59 14.03 -135.37 97.71
N LEU A 60 12.88 -135.69 98.30
CA LEU A 60 11.59 -135.60 97.62
C LEU A 60 11.19 -134.14 97.36
N THR A 61 11.36 -133.23 98.33
CA THR A 61 11.12 -131.80 98.19
C THR A 61 12.00 -131.20 97.10
N LYS A 62 13.27 -131.62 96.95
CA LYS A 62 14.15 -131.20 95.84
C LYS A 62 13.63 -131.66 94.48
N ASN A 63 13.13 -132.89 94.35
CA ASN A 63 12.45 -133.32 93.12
C ASN A 63 11.13 -132.58 92.87
N VAL A 64 10.36 -132.27 93.92
CA VAL A 64 9.12 -131.47 93.83
C VAL A 64 9.43 -130.01 93.50
N THR A 65 10.51 -129.41 94.01
CA THR A 65 10.94 -128.06 93.62
C THR A 65 11.47 -128.03 92.20
N ASN A 66 12.20 -129.06 91.75
CA ASN A 66 12.71 -129.12 90.38
C ASN A 66 11.56 -129.27 89.38
N THR A 67 10.62 -130.19 89.62
CA THR A 67 9.42 -130.33 88.78
C THR A 67 8.51 -129.10 88.87
N ARG A 68 8.35 -128.48 90.04
CA ARG A 68 7.65 -127.19 90.20
C ARG A 68 8.40 -126.04 89.50
N HIS A 69 9.72 -126.08 89.42
CA HIS A 69 10.51 -125.10 88.68
C HIS A 69 10.24 -125.23 87.20
N SER A 70 10.36 -126.44 86.62
CA SER A 70 10.02 -126.67 85.21
C SER A 70 8.54 -126.41 84.89
N ILE A 71 7.61 -126.62 85.84
CA ILE A 71 6.21 -126.19 85.71
C ILE A 71 6.09 -124.66 85.77
N GLN A 72 6.85 -123.96 86.62
CA GLN A 72 6.88 -122.50 86.64
C GLN A 72 7.58 -121.90 85.42
N GLU A 73 8.60 -122.53 84.86
CA GLU A 73 9.27 -122.14 83.61
C GLU A 73 8.32 -122.33 82.43
N ASN A 74 7.68 -123.50 82.31
CA ASN A 74 6.63 -123.72 81.31
C ASN A 74 5.41 -122.81 81.51
N SER A 75 5.03 -122.49 82.75
CA SER A 75 3.94 -121.54 83.04
C SER A 75 4.33 -120.11 82.67
N LYS A 76 5.57 -119.68 82.96
CA LYS A 76 6.11 -118.39 82.51
C LYS A 76 6.22 -118.31 81.00
N LEU A 77 6.60 -119.40 80.32
CA LEU A 77 6.65 -119.49 78.87
C LEU A 77 5.24 -119.42 78.25
N LEU A 78 4.27 -120.15 78.81
CA LEU A 78 2.86 -120.06 78.41
C LEU A 78 2.25 -118.69 78.71
N GLU A 79 2.64 -118.03 79.79
CA GLU A 79 2.18 -116.69 80.15
C GLU A 79 2.84 -115.60 79.30
N ALA A 80 4.13 -115.76 78.96
CA ALA A 80 4.82 -114.93 77.98
C ALA A 80 4.20 -115.08 76.58
N HIS A 81 3.93 -116.29 76.11
CA HIS A 81 3.20 -116.52 74.86
C HIS A 81 1.76 -116.00 74.92
N ARG A 82 1.09 -116.05 76.08
CA ARG A 82 -0.24 -115.42 76.26
C ARG A 82 -0.19 -113.90 76.32
N SER A 83 0.90 -113.30 76.81
CA SER A 83 1.14 -111.86 76.66
C SER A 83 1.36 -111.55 75.19
N GLN A 84 2.36 -112.17 74.57
CA GLN A 84 2.70 -112.01 73.15
C GLN A 84 1.46 -112.15 72.26
N LEU A 85 0.58 -113.12 72.49
CA LEU A 85 -0.64 -113.31 71.69
C LEU A 85 -1.71 -112.22 71.98
N LYS A 86 -1.80 -111.69 73.20
CA LYS A 86 -2.61 -110.47 73.50
C LYS A 86 -1.99 -109.23 72.86
N ASP A 87 -0.67 -109.11 72.87
CA ASP A 87 0.09 -108.00 72.32
C ASP A 87 -0.02 -108.01 70.79
N GLU A 88 0.05 -109.18 70.15
CA GLU A 88 -0.28 -109.41 68.73
C GLU A 88 -1.75 -109.10 68.43
N GLN A 89 -2.71 -109.50 69.27
CA GLN A 89 -4.12 -109.10 69.12
C GLN A 89 -4.34 -107.59 69.29
N HIS A 90 -3.56 -106.93 70.15
CA HIS A 90 -3.60 -105.49 70.36
C HIS A 90 -3.00 -104.73 69.18
N MET A 91 -1.83 -105.18 68.68
CA MET A 91 -1.20 -104.65 67.47
C MET A 91 -2.05 -104.92 66.22
N PHE A 92 -2.75 -106.06 66.15
CA PHE A 92 -3.74 -106.33 65.10
C PHE A 92 -4.93 -105.36 65.20
N LYS A 93 -5.47 -105.08 66.38
CA LYS A 93 -6.55 -104.10 66.57
C LYS A 93 -6.12 -102.66 66.30
N ILE A 94 -4.87 -102.30 66.63
CA ILE A 94 -4.27 -101.04 66.21
C ILE A 94 -4.18 -101.00 64.69
N SER A 95 -3.66 -102.05 64.05
CA SER A 95 -3.57 -102.13 62.58
C SER A 95 -4.94 -102.13 61.89
N GLU A 96 -5.97 -102.75 62.46
CA GLU A 96 -7.36 -102.71 61.98
C GLU A 96 -7.98 -101.32 62.15
N HIS A 97 -7.71 -100.64 63.27
CA HIS A 97 -8.11 -99.25 63.49
C HIS A 97 -7.36 -98.29 62.56
N GLU A 98 -6.07 -98.50 62.32
CA GLU A 98 -5.25 -97.77 61.35
C GLU A 98 -5.73 -98.01 59.93
N CYS A 99 -6.02 -99.25 59.52
CA CYS A 99 -6.65 -99.54 58.24
C CYS A 99 -8.03 -98.87 58.14
N SER A 100 -8.75 -98.72 59.24
CA SER A 100 -10.02 -97.99 59.31
C SER A 100 -9.86 -96.46 59.24
N THR A 101 -8.81 -95.88 59.85
CA THR A 101 -8.51 -94.43 59.73
C THR A 101 -7.90 -94.10 58.38
N TYR A 102 -7.04 -94.95 57.82
CA TYR A 102 -6.58 -94.87 56.43
C TYR A 102 -7.73 -95.09 55.45
N SER A 103 -8.68 -96.01 55.69
CA SER A 103 -9.88 -96.16 54.82
C SER A 103 -10.79 -94.92 54.87
N LYS A 104 -10.97 -94.30 56.04
CA LYS A 104 -11.67 -93.01 56.17
C LYS A 104 -10.89 -91.89 55.47
N GLY A 105 -9.59 -91.79 55.73
CA GLY A 105 -8.68 -90.82 55.10
C GLY A 105 -8.66 -90.94 53.58
N ILE A 106 -8.63 -92.17 53.03
CA ILE A 106 -8.76 -92.44 51.59
C ILE A 106 -10.11 -91.96 51.08
N LYS A 107 -11.23 -92.21 51.78
CA LYS A 107 -12.56 -91.71 51.38
C LYS A 107 -12.66 -90.19 51.43
N ASP A 108 -12.06 -89.54 52.41
CA ASP A 108 -12.10 -88.08 52.53
C ASP A 108 -11.11 -87.40 51.57
N VAL A 109 -9.94 -87.99 51.30
CA VAL A 109 -9.04 -87.62 50.20
C VAL A 109 -9.72 -87.86 48.84
N GLN A 110 -10.51 -88.91 48.67
CA GLN A 110 -11.26 -89.17 47.43
C GLN A 110 -12.42 -88.18 47.23
N LYS A 111 -13.09 -87.71 48.30
CA LYS A 111 -14.00 -86.56 48.23
C LYS A 111 -13.26 -85.28 47.87
N GLN A 112 -12.16 -84.98 48.54
CA GLN A 112 -11.31 -83.82 48.23
C GLN A 112 -10.82 -83.87 46.78
N HIS A 113 -10.48 -85.05 46.27
CA HIS A 113 -10.11 -85.26 44.87
C HIS A 113 -11.28 -84.99 43.94
N GLN A 114 -12.49 -85.53 44.20
CA GLN A 114 -13.69 -85.24 43.41
C GLN A 114 -14.11 -83.76 43.46
N ASP A 115 -13.91 -83.07 44.59
CA ASP A 115 -14.19 -81.64 44.71
C ASP A 115 -13.09 -80.80 44.05
N LEU A 116 -11.84 -81.26 44.04
CA LEU A 116 -10.76 -80.70 43.22
C LEU A 116 -10.99 -80.96 41.72
N GLU A 117 -11.53 -82.11 41.32
CA GLU A 117 -11.94 -82.39 39.93
C GLU A 117 -13.08 -81.47 39.49
N LYS A 118 -14.09 -81.24 40.35
CA LYS A 118 -15.17 -80.24 40.09
C LYS A 118 -14.64 -78.80 40.08
N ASN A 119 -13.64 -78.48 40.89
CA ASN A 119 -12.99 -77.17 40.88
C ASN A 119 -12.13 -76.99 39.61
N ASN A 120 -11.40 -78.04 39.20
CA ASN A 120 -10.60 -78.05 37.99
C ASN A 120 -11.48 -78.03 36.74
N GLY A 121 -12.62 -78.71 36.75
CA GLY A 121 -13.66 -78.63 35.72
C GLY A 121 -14.23 -77.21 35.60
N ARG A 122 -14.66 -76.60 36.71
CA ARG A 122 -15.09 -75.18 36.70
C ARG A 122 -13.98 -74.23 36.24
N ALA A 123 -12.73 -74.47 36.64
CA ALA A 123 -11.59 -73.71 36.16
C ALA A 123 -11.33 -73.94 34.66
N HIS A 124 -11.57 -75.14 34.12
CA HIS A 124 -11.55 -75.41 32.69
C HIS A 124 -12.69 -74.68 31.97
N ASP A 125 -13.92 -74.74 32.48
CA ASP A 125 -15.07 -74.00 31.94
C ASP A 125 -14.83 -72.48 31.95
N GLU A 126 -14.09 -71.96 32.93
CA GLU A 126 -13.70 -70.55 33.03
C GLU A 126 -12.52 -70.22 32.09
N ILE A 127 -11.53 -71.11 31.97
CA ILE A 127 -10.42 -70.99 31.01
C ILE A 127 -10.94 -71.06 29.57
N GLU A 128 -11.89 -71.95 29.24
CA GLU A 128 -12.50 -72.06 27.91
C GLU A 128 -13.27 -70.78 27.55
N LYS A 129 -14.06 -70.23 28.48
CA LYS A 129 -14.70 -68.92 28.30
C LYS A 129 -13.67 -67.79 28.14
N LEU A 130 -12.57 -67.82 28.90
CA LEU A 130 -11.49 -66.84 28.75
C LEU A 130 -10.78 -67.00 27.40
N CYS A 131 -10.52 -68.21 26.92
CA CYS A 131 -10.01 -68.52 25.60
C CYS A 131 -10.97 -68.03 24.50
N GLU A 132 -12.28 -68.29 24.60
CA GLU A 132 -13.27 -67.71 23.68
C GLU A 132 -13.23 -66.17 23.67
N THR A 133 -13.11 -65.51 24.83
CA THR A 133 -13.00 -64.04 24.86
C THR A 133 -11.67 -63.54 24.32
N MET A 134 -10.57 -64.29 24.53
CA MET A 134 -9.25 -64.01 23.96
C MET A 134 -9.31 -64.15 22.43
N GLU A 135 -9.90 -65.20 21.88
CA GLU A 135 -10.09 -65.41 20.45
C GLU A 135 -10.98 -64.32 19.83
N LYS A 136 -12.10 -63.97 20.47
CA LYS A 136 -12.96 -62.85 20.02
C LYS A 136 -12.21 -61.51 20.06
N SER A 137 -11.33 -61.31 21.04
CA SER A 137 -10.45 -60.13 21.09
C SER A 137 -9.35 -60.18 20.01
N SER A 138 -8.79 -61.36 19.74
CA SER A 138 -7.73 -61.61 18.77
C SER A 138 -8.24 -61.42 17.34
N ALA A 139 -9.42 -61.93 17.01
CA ALA A 139 -10.11 -61.69 15.74
C ALA A 139 -10.43 -60.19 15.56
N LYS A 140 -10.85 -59.50 16.63
CA LYS A 140 -11.07 -58.04 16.60
C LYS A 140 -9.76 -57.26 16.39
N ILE A 141 -8.66 -57.68 17.02
CA ILE A 141 -7.31 -57.12 16.82
C ILE A 141 -6.79 -57.41 15.41
N HIS A 142 -7.07 -58.60 14.86
CA HIS A 142 -6.73 -58.98 13.49
C HIS A 142 -7.46 -58.08 12.50
N TRP A 143 -8.78 -57.96 12.60
CA TRP A 143 -9.57 -57.05 11.76
C TRP A 143 -9.14 -55.59 11.91
N MET A 144 -8.84 -55.11 13.12
CA MET A 144 -8.30 -53.76 13.35
C MET A 144 -6.92 -53.57 12.68
N LYS A 145 -6.08 -54.62 12.66
CA LYS A 145 -4.77 -54.61 12.00
C LYS A 145 -4.89 -54.68 10.47
N GLU A 146 -5.81 -55.46 9.94
CA GLU A 146 -6.14 -55.50 8.51
C GLU A 146 -6.67 -54.15 8.04
N ALA A 147 -7.67 -53.59 8.74
CA ALA A 147 -8.17 -52.25 8.47
C ALA A 147 -7.04 -51.19 8.54
N LEU A 148 -6.16 -51.24 9.54
CA LEU A 148 -5.02 -50.32 9.64
C LEU A 148 -3.99 -50.53 8.50
N ASN A 149 -3.80 -51.75 8.01
CA ASN A 149 -3.01 -52.03 6.82
C ASN A 149 -3.68 -51.47 5.55
N GLU A 150 -5.01 -51.53 5.42
CA GLU A 150 -5.76 -50.92 4.32
C GLU A 150 -5.68 -49.39 4.37
N TRP A 151 -5.89 -48.78 5.54
CA TRP A 151 -5.77 -47.33 5.75
C TRP A 151 -4.35 -46.83 5.47
N THR A 152 -3.31 -47.51 5.95
CA THR A 152 -1.92 -47.14 5.63
C THR A 152 -1.59 -47.34 4.15
N SER A 153 -2.11 -48.39 3.51
CA SER A 153 -1.98 -48.60 2.06
C SER A 153 -2.78 -47.57 1.24
N ALA A 154 -3.90 -47.05 1.76
CA ALA A 154 -4.66 -45.97 1.14
C ALA A 154 -3.93 -44.63 1.29
N MET A 155 -3.37 -44.34 2.47
CA MET A 155 -2.53 -43.16 2.71
C MET A 155 -1.26 -43.17 1.85
N ALA A 156 -0.59 -44.33 1.70
CA ALA A 156 0.58 -44.46 0.83
C ALA A 156 0.25 -44.16 -0.65
N ARG A 157 -0.88 -44.67 -1.16
CA ARG A 157 -1.41 -44.32 -2.50
C ARG A 157 -1.77 -42.83 -2.59
N GLY A 158 -2.34 -42.26 -1.53
CA GLY A 158 -2.59 -40.82 -1.41
C GLY A 158 -1.30 -40.01 -1.56
N ASP A 159 -0.26 -40.35 -0.80
CA ASP A 159 1.06 -39.73 -0.89
C ASP A 159 1.73 -39.90 -2.27
N GLU A 160 1.55 -41.03 -2.95
CA GLU A 160 2.00 -41.22 -4.33
C GLU A 160 1.27 -40.30 -5.31
N THR A 161 -0.05 -40.16 -5.20
CA THR A 161 -0.81 -39.20 -6.02
C THR A 161 -0.44 -37.75 -5.69
N ASN A 162 -0.22 -37.40 -4.42
CA ASN A 162 0.26 -36.08 -4.00
C ASN A 162 1.66 -35.78 -4.57
N LYS A 163 2.59 -36.75 -4.55
CA LYS A 163 3.92 -36.63 -5.18
C LYS A 163 3.82 -36.49 -6.71
N LEU A 164 2.82 -37.10 -7.36
CA LEU A 164 2.58 -36.95 -8.80
C LEU A 164 1.99 -35.56 -9.13
N ILE A 165 1.02 -35.08 -8.35
CA ILE A 165 0.48 -33.72 -8.45
C ILE A 165 1.59 -32.70 -8.22
N GLU A 166 2.46 -32.89 -7.22
CA GLU A 166 3.56 -31.97 -6.93
C GLU A 166 4.61 -31.95 -8.06
N LYS A 167 4.83 -33.07 -8.77
CA LYS A 167 5.64 -33.13 -10.01
C LYS A 167 4.99 -32.31 -11.13
N TYR A 168 3.72 -32.54 -11.45
CA TYR A 168 3.03 -31.77 -12.48
C TYR A 168 2.99 -30.27 -12.13
N CYS A 169 2.69 -29.90 -10.89
CA CYS A 169 2.77 -28.51 -10.44
C CYS A 169 4.19 -27.91 -10.47
N LYS A 170 5.27 -28.72 -10.55
CA LYS A 170 6.65 -28.25 -10.80
C LYS A 170 6.96 -28.15 -12.29
N GLU A 171 6.42 -29.05 -13.11
CA GLU A 171 6.55 -29.04 -14.57
C GLU A 171 5.76 -27.88 -15.20
N ASP A 172 4.52 -27.64 -14.76
CA ASP A 172 3.71 -26.50 -15.19
C ASP A 172 4.31 -25.16 -14.77
N ARG A 173 4.94 -25.07 -13.58
CA ARG A 173 5.70 -23.87 -13.17
C ARG A 173 6.86 -23.60 -14.11
N LYS A 174 7.70 -24.59 -14.42
CA LYS A 174 8.77 -24.47 -15.42
C LYS A 174 8.24 -24.09 -16.80
N ARG A 175 7.13 -24.69 -17.23
CA ARG A 175 6.49 -24.40 -18.52
C ARG A 175 5.94 -22.97 -18.57
N ALA A 176 5.39 -22.47 -17.47
CA ALA A 176 4.96 -21.08 -17.32
C ALA A 176 6.15 -20.11 -17.33
N GLU A 177 7.23 -20.40 -16.60
CA GLU A 177 8.48 -19.63 -16.61
C GLU A 177 9.11 -19.56 -18.01
N GLU A 178 9.16 -20.69 -18.72
CA GLU A 178 9.58 -20.75 -20.13
C GLU A 178 8.69 -19.89 -21.04
N LEU A 179 7.37 -19.97 -20.90
CA LEU A 179 6.42 -19.20 -21.71
C LEU A 179 6.50 -17.71 -21.39
N GLU A 180 6.74 -17.34 -20.13
CA GLU A 180 6.93 -15.94 -19.73
C GLU A 180 8.28 -15.41 -20.25
N TYR A 181 9.35 -16.22 -20.24
CA TYR A 181 10.62 -15.88 -20.87
C TYR A 181 10.47 -15.70 -22.39
N LYS A 182 9.78 -16.63 -23.08
CA LYS A 182 9.45 -16.52 -24.50
C LYS A 182 8.60 -15.27 -24.79
N ARG A 183 7.63 -14.94 -23.94
CA ARG A 183 6.86 -13.69 -24.02
C ARG A 183 7.75 -12.46 -23.83
N LYS A 184 8.67 -12.46 -22.86
CA LYS A 184 9.59 -11.34 -22.59
C LYS A 184 10.56 -11.10 -23.75
N THR A 185 11.12 -12.16 -24.34
CA THR A 185 12.00 -12.02 -25.51
C THR A 185 11.24 -11.57 -26.76
N ILE A 186 10.04 -12.10 -27.03
CA ILE A 186 9.18 -11.63 -28.12
C ILE A 186 8.76 -10.17 -27.90
N GLN A 187 8.41 -9.76 -26.68
CA GLN A 187 8.08 -8.36 -26.39
C GLN A 187 9.27 -7.43 -26.66
N GLN A 188 10.49 -7.86 -26.35
CA GLN A 188 11.73 -7.13 -26.66
C GLN A 188 12.04 -7.09 -28.17
N THR A 189 11.74 -8.13 -28.95
CA THR A 189 11.88 -8.07 -30.41
C THR A 189 10.84 -7.15 -31.03
N ILE A 190 9.59 -7.16 -30.55
CA ILE A 190 8.53 -6.23 -30.98
C ILE A 190 8.90 -4.78 -30.63
N SER A 191 9.44 -4.50 -29.45
CA SER A 191 9.86 -3.12 -29.11
C SER A 191 11.05 -2.65 -29.95
N LYS A 192 12.01 -3.54 -30.24
CA LYS A 192 13.12 -3.24 -31.17
C LYS A 192 12.64 -3.00 -32.60
N GLN A 193 11.74 -3.84 -33.11
CA GLN A 193 11.15 -3.68 -34.45
C GLN A 193 10.30 -2.40 -34.55
N ARG A 194 9.56 -2.04 -33.50
CA ARG A 194 8.84 -0.75 -33.44
C ARG A 194 9.79 0.44 -33.45
N ALA A 195 10.90 0.40 -32.70
CA ALA A 195 11.91 1.45 -32.75
C ALA A 195 12.54 1.58 -34.14
N VAL A 196 12.92 0.46 -34.77
CA VAL A 196 13.45 0.46 -36.15
C VAL A 196 12.42 1.02 -37.15
N LEU A 197 11.14 0.66 -37.00
CA LEU A 197 10.06 1.17 -37.87
C LEU A 197 9.81 2.68 -37.68
N VAL A 198 9.84 3.17 -36.43
CA VAL A 198 9.70 4.61 -36.15
C VAL A 198 10.90 5.37 -36.73
N ASN A 199 12.12 4.90 -36.49
CA ASN A 199 13.33 5.51 -37.06
C ASN A 199 13.28 5.51 -38.59
N SER A 200 12.91 4.41 -39.25
CA SER A 200 12.83 4.36 -40.72
C SER A 200 11.72 5.24 -41.30
N TYR A 201 10.62 5.43 -40.56
CA TYR A 201 9.57 6.38 -40.92
C TYR A 201 10.01 7.85 -40.73
N GLU A 202 10.75 8.15 -39.66
CA GLU A 202 11.34 9.48 -39.43
C GLU A 202 12.42 9.80 -40.49
N GLU A 203 13.27 8.82 -40.84
CA GLU A 203 14.23 8.90 -41.94
C GLU A 203 13.51 9.15 -43.28
N GLN A 204 12.49 8.33 -43.62
CA GLN A 204 11.66 8.56 -44.81
C GLN A 204 11.04 9.95 -44.81
N LYS A 205 10.44 10.40 -43.69
CA LYS A 205 9.80 11.70 -43.60
C LYS A 205 10.82 12.84 -43.72
N SER A 206 12.05 12.66 -43.23
CA SER A 206 13.15 13.61 -43.44
C SER A 206 13.56 13.69 -44.91
N LEU A 207 13.63 12.55 -45.60
CA LEU A 207 13.94 12.47 -47.04
C LEU A 207 12.82 13.08 -47.89
N GLU A 208 11.56 12.82 -47.56
CA GLU A 208 10.41 13.50 -48.19
C GLU A 208 10.51 15.02 -48.02
N ASN A 209 10.76 15.52 -46.80
CA ASN A 209 10.92 16.95 -46.55
C ASN A 209 12.10 17.56 -47.33
N VAL A 210 13.20 16.81 -47.51
CA VAL A 210 14.36 17.21 -48.33
C VAL A 210 14.02 17.20 -49.82
N LEU A 211 13.31 16.19 -50.33
CA LEU A 211 12.85 16.12 -51.72
C LEU A 211 11.85 17.25 -52.05
N ASP A 212 11.01 17.61 -51.10
CA ASP A 212 10.03 18.68 -51.21
C ASP A 212 10.72 20.06 -51.22
N ARG A 213 11.77 20.23 -50.38
CA ARG A 213 12.65 21.41 -50.41
C ARG A 213 13.47 21.50 -51.71
N LEU A 214 14.04 20.39 -52.17
CA LEU A 214 14.78 20.30 -53.42
C LEU A 214 13.86 20.60 -54.62
N SER A 215 12.61 20.12 -54.59
CA SER A 215 11.60 20.41 -55.62
C SER A 215 11.22 21.89 -55.66
N LYS A 216 11.09 22.54 -54.49
CA LYS A 216 10.88 23.99 -54.38
C LYS A 216 12.09 24.76 -54.95
N GLN A 217 13.30 24.37 -54.59
CA GLN A 217 14.54 24.96 -55.13
C GLN A 217 14.69 24.73 -56.64
N TYR A 218 14.36 23.55 -57.15
CA TYR A 218 14.39 23.26 -58.59
C TYR A 218 13.38 24.11 -59.36
N ARG A 219 12.15 24.26 -58.85
CA ARG A 219 11.14 25.18 -59.43
C ARG A 219 11.61 26.63 -59.41
N GLN A 220 12.27 27.06 -58.33
CA GLN A 220 12.88 28.40 -58.24
C GLN A 220 13.97 28.60 -59.29
N VAL A 221 14.99 27.72 -59.33
CA VAL A 221 16.11 27.79 -60.29
C VAL A 221 15.61 27.67 -61.74
N HIS A 222 14.57 26.88 -61.99
CA HIS A 222 13.94 26.81 -63.31
C HIS A 222 13.22 28.11 -63.69
N ASN A 223 12.52 28.76 -62.76
CA ASN A 223 11.91 30.07 -62.97
C ASN A 223 12.96 31.18 -63.18
N GLU A 224 14.04 31.17 -62.41
CA GLU A 224 15.19 32.07 -62.56
C GLU A 224 15.85 31.88 -63.93
N ARG A 225 16.13 30.64 -64.34
CA ARG A 225 16.60 30.28 -65.68
C ARG A 225 15.64 30.73 -66.78
N GLN A 226 14.33 30.55 -66.60
CA GLN A 226 13.35 30.99 -67.59
C GLN A 226 13.26 32.52 -67.64
N ASN A 227 13.52 33.21 -66.53
CA ASN A 227 13.63 34.67 -66.48
C ASN A 227 14.91 35.18 -67.15
N THR A 228 16.07 34.54 -66.95
CA THR A 228 17.30 34.91 -67.68
C THR A 228 17.19 34.59 -69.17
N ILE A 229 16.52 33.51 -69.56
CA ILE A 229 16.18 33.23 -70.97
C ILE A 229 15.22 34.29 -71.54
N ARG A 230 14.25 34.79 -70.76
CA ARG A 230 13.35 35.90 -71.16
C ARG A 230 14.12 37.21 -71.32
N THR A 231 14.99 37.59 -70.38
CA THR A 231 15.78 38.83 -70.48
C THR A 231 16.82 38.75 -71.58
N TRP A 232 17.49 37.61 -71.76
CA TRP A 232 18.39 37.36 -72.89
C TRP A 232 17.64 37.43 -74.23
N LYS A 233 16.46 36.81 -74.37
CA LYS A 233 15.62 36.95 -75.57
C LYS A 233 15.16 38.40 -75.81
N LYS A 234 14.90 39.20 -74.77
CA LYS A 234 14.63 40.65 -74.90
C LYS A 234 15.88 41.41 -75.37
N ALA A 235 17.05 41.12 -74.79
CA ALA A 235 18.31 41.74 -75.18
C ALA A 235 18.69 41.41 -76.64
N VAL A 236 18.57 40.14 -77.06
CA VAL A 236 18.79 39.71 -78.45
C VAL A 236 17.81 40.41 -79.40
N ARG A 237 16.51 40.53 -79.06
CA ARG A 237 15.58 41.33 -79.88
C ARG A 237 15.94 42.80 -79.95
N SER A 238 16.42 43.39 -78.85
CA SER A 238 16.88 44.79 -78.84
C SER A 238 18.18 44.99 -79.64
N LEU A 239 19.06 43.98 -79.68
CA LEU A 239 20.25 43.98 -80.52
C LEU A 239 19.88 43.81 -82.00
N ASN A 240 19.00 42.87 -82.36
CA ASN A 240 18.47 42.77 -83.72
C ASN A 240 17.69 44.02 -84.14
N GLY A 241 16.92 44.63 -83.25
CA GLY A 241 16.28 45.93 -83.49
C GLY A 241 17.31 47.00 -83.84
N ARG A 242 18.35 47.15 -83.01
CA ARG A 242 19.48 48.06 -83.27
C ARG A 242 20.29 47.73 -84.52
N ILE A 243 20.45 46.45 -84.88
CA ILE A 243 21.11 46.03 -86.11
C ILE A 243 20.27 46.45 -87.31
N ASN A 244 18.95 46.19 -87.30
CA ASN A 244 18.04 46.62 -88.34
C ASN A 244 17.95 48.17 -88.42
N GLU A 245 17.98 48.87 -87.28
CA GLU A 245 18.07 50.34 -87.20
C GLU A 245 19.38 50.83 -87.85
N ILE A 246 20.53 50.25 -87.50
CA ILE A 246 21.84 50.56 -88.09
C ILE A 246 21.87 50.24 -89.60
N GLU A 247 21.28 49.13 -90.04
CA GLU A 247 21.15 48.79 -91.46
C GLU A 247 20.26 49.79 -92.20
N SER A 248 19.14 50.23 -91.60
CA SER A 248 18.29 51.28 -92.19
C SER A 248 18.98 52.64 -92.24
N LEU A 249 19.72 53.01 -91.18
CA LEU A 249 20.53 54.24 -91.14
C LEU A 249 21.68 54.18 -92.15
N ASN A 250 22.33 53.03 -92.33
CA ASN A 250 23.35 52.83 -93.36
C ASN A 250 22.73 52.94 -94.77
N GLN A 251 21.56 52.37 -95.01
CA GLN A 251 20.83 52.54 -96.28
C GLN A 251 20.42 53.99 -96.52
N ASP A 252 20.00 54.72 -95.49
CA ASP A 252 19.60 56.13 -95.61
C ASP A 252 20.81 57.06 -95.72
N ILE A 253 21.96 56.72 -95.12
CA ILE A 253 23.26 57.34 -95.39
C ILE A 253 23.68 57.09 -96.85
N GLU A 254 23.54 55.87 -97.37
CA GLU A 254 23.91 55.56 -98.75
C GLU A 254 22.99 56.25 -99.76
N LYS A 255 21.68 56.31 -99.50
CA LYS A 255 20.74 57.17 -100.25
C LYS A 255 21.13 58.64 -100.16
N SER A 256 21.55 59.11 -98.97
CA SER A 256 22.00 60.50 -98.78
C SER A 256 23.23 60.81 -99.62
N LYS A 257 24.24 59.94 -99.65
CA LYS A 257 25.40 60.04 -100.56
C LYS A 257 24.96 60.04 -102.02
N ILE A 258 24.06 59.13 -102.43
CA ILE A 258 23.55 59.09 -103.80
C ILE A 258 22.79 60.38 -104.17
N THR A 259 22.09 61.01 -103.22
CA THR A 259 21.49 62.34 -103.44
C THR A 259 22.52 63.48 -103.41
N GLU A 260 23.59 63.37 -102.63
CA GLU A 260 24.72 64.31 -102.60
C GLU A 260 25.49 64.26 -103.92
N GLU A 261 25.83 63.06 -104.43
CA GLU A 261 26.43 62.85 -105.75
C GLU A 261 25.53 63.39 -106.87
N LYS A 262 24.21 63.13 -106.82
CA LYS A 262 23.25 63.72 -107.78
C LYS A 262 23.25 65.24 -107.69
N LYS A 263 23.18 65.83 -106.49
CA LYS A 263 23.20 67.30 -106.31
C LYS A 263 24.54 67.93 -106.67
N ASN A 264 25.65 67.22 -106.51
CA ASN A 264 26.99 67.65 -106.91
C ASN A 264 27.18 67.55 -108.43
N ASN A 265 26.57 66.55 -109.09
CA ASN A 265 26.51 66.46 -110.54
C ASN A 265 25.56 67.54 -111.13
N GLU A 266 24.37 67.74 -110.56
CA GLU A 266 23.48 68.86 -110.93
C GLU A 266 24.17 70.23 -110.72
N LEU A 267 24.92 70.40 -109.63
CA LEU A 267 25.73 71.60 -109.39
C LEU A 267 26.85 71.76 -110.44
N ARG A 268 27.50 70.66 -110.84
CA ARG A 268 28.50 70.67 -111.93
C ARG A 268 27.87 71.03 -113.26
N GLU A 269 26.72 70.45 -113.61
CA GLU A 269 25.94 70.79 -114.81
C GLU A 269 25.49 72.26 -114.78
N HIS A 270 25.09 72.79 -113.63
CA HIS A 270 24.76 74.21 -113.46
C HIS A 270 26.00 75.12 -113.57
N VAL A 271 27.18 74.70 -113.08
CA VAL A 271 28.45 75.43 -113.24
C VAL A 271 28.93 75.40 -114.70
N GLU A 272 28.83 74.26 -115.37
CA GLU A 272 29.14 74.11 -116.80
C GLU A 272 28.17 74.95 -117.66
N PHE A 273 26.87 74.93 -117.35
CA PHE A 273 25.88 75.80 -117.98
C PHE A 273 26.16 77.29 -117.71
N LEU A 274 26.53 77.68 -116.49
CA LEU A 274 26.93 79.05 -116.16
C LEU A 274 28.16 79.48 -116.95
N ASN A 275 29.19 78.64 -117.05
CA ASN A 275 30.36 78.89 -117.88
C ASN A 275 29.98 79.04 -119.36
N HIS A 276 29.08 78.18 -119.86
CA HIS A 276 28.59 78.27 -121.24
C HIS A 276 27.76 79.53 -121.49
N GLN A 277 26.98 80.01 -120.52
CA GLN A 277 26.27 81.30 -120.61
C GLN A 277 27.20 82.51 -120.47
N ILE A 278 28.27 82.41 -119.68
CA ILE A 278 29.34 83.44 -119.62
C ILE A 278 30.06 83.52 -120.96
N GLU A 279 30.34 82.38 -121.60
CA GLU A 279 30.98 82.33 -122.93
C GLU A 279 30.04 82.82 -124.04
N ASN A 280 28.77 82.41 -124.01
CA ASN A 280 27.71 82.95 -124.88
C ASN A 280 27.59 84.48 -124.72
N ASN A 281 27.54 85.00 -123.49
CA ASN A 281 27.53 86.43 -123.22
C ASN A 281 28.76 87.15 -123.80
N LYS A 282 29.98 86.58 -123.68
CA LYS A 282 31.16 87.15 -124.34
C LYS A 282 30.99 87.22 -125.86
N THR A 283 30.43 86.19 -126.51
CA THR A 283 30.17 86.24 -127.97
C THR A 283 29.11 87.29 -128.34
N VAL A 284 28.10 87.49 -127.49
CA VAL A 284 27.10 88.55 -127.64
C VAL A 284 27.72 89.94 -127.42
N GLU A 285 28.61 90.12 -126.45
CA GLU A 285 29.38 91.36 -126.23
C GLU A 285 30.27 91.70 -127.43
N TYR A 286 31.00 90.72 -127.99
CA TYR A 286 31.73 90.90 -129.24
C TYR A 286 30.82 91.30 -130.41
N ARG A 287 29.63 90.71 -130.51
CA ARG A 287 28.64 91.04 -131.55
C ARG A 287 28.04 92.44 -131.35
N ILE A 288 27.83 92.88 -130.11
CA ILE A 288 27.40 94.24 -129.76
C ILE A 288 28.51 95.24 -130.12
N ALA A 289 29.78 94.94 -129.83
CA ALA A 289 30.91 95.78 -130.23
C ALA A 289 31.01 95.94 -131.77
N GLU A 290 30.85 94.84 -132.51
CA GLU A 290 30.82 94.84 -134.00
C GLU A 290 29.65 95.68 -134.55
N MET A 291 28.47 95.62 -133.93
CA MET A 291 27.32 96.45 -134.33
C MET A 291 27.50 97.92 -133.94
N ASN A 292 28.14 98.22 -132.80
CA ASN A 292 28.44 99.59 -132.40
C ASN A 292 29.42 100.28 -133.36
N ASP A 293 30.45 99.59 -133.85
CA ASP A 293 31.34 100.13 -134.89
C ASP A 293 30.59 100.38 -136.22
N LYS A 294 29.65 99.50 -136.62
CA LYS A 294 28.76 99.76 -137.77
C LYS A 294 27.87 100.98 -137.56
N ILE A 295 27.29 101.15 -136.36
CA ILE A 295 26.50 102.33 -135.99
C ILE A 295 27.36 103.61 -136.05
N LEU A 296 28.61 103.57 -135.55
CA LEU A 296 29.54 104.70 -135.64
C LEU A 296 29.91 105.04 -137.10
N LYS A 297 30.04 104.04 -137.97
CA LYS A 297 30.26 104.24 -139.42
C LYS A 297 29.04 104.81 -140.14
N ILE A 298 27.82 104.43 -139.72
CA ILE A 298 26.57 105.00 -140.25
C ILE A 298 26.38 106.45 -139.76
N ARG A 299 26.67 106.75 -138.49
CA ARG A 299 26.55 108.11 -137.92
C ARG A 299 27.44 109.11 -138.64
N ARG A 300 28.70 108.77 -138.97
CA ARG A 300 29.58 109.64 -139.76
C ARG A 300 28.99 109.94 -141.15
N LYS A 301 28.55 108.90 -141.88
CA LYS A 301 27.90 109.08 -143.18
C LYS A 301 26.64 109.96 -143.12
N LEU A 302 25.96 110.00 -141.97
CA LEU A 302 24.78 110.84 -141.78
C LEU A 302 25.18 112.30 -141.55
N THR A 303 26.19 112.58 -140.73
CA THR A 303 26.73 113.96 -140.58
C THR A 303 27.32 114.50 -141.88
N ASP A 304 28.02 113.67 -142.66
CA ASP A 304 28.58 114.04 -143.97
C ASP A 304 27.48 114.50 -144.97
N LEU A 305 26.28 113.91 -144.85
CA LEU A 305 25.11 114.26 -145.68
C LEU A 305 24.36 115.49 -145.15
N GLU A 306 24.32 115.71 -143.84
CA GLU A 306 23.73 116.91 -143.23
C GLU A 306 24.51 118.18 -143.61
N GLU A 307 25.86 118.12 -143.63
CA GLU A 307 26.70 119.23 -144.09
C GLU A 307 26.49 119.55 -145.58
N ALA A 308 26.36 118.52 -146.43
CA ALA A 308 26.06 118.70 -147.85
C ALA A 308 24.68 119.32 -148.10
N ALA A 309 23.66 118.94 -147.32
CA ALA A 309 22.33 119.53 -147.38
C ALA A 309 22.35 121.01 -146.92
N ALA A 310 23.09 121.33 -145.86
CA ALA A 310 23.24 122.70 -145.37
C ALA A 310 23.81 123.64 -146.45
N LEU A 311 24.82 123.22 -147.20
CA LEU A 311 25.37 123.97 -148.32
C LEU A 311 24.30 124.32 -149.38
N GLN A 312 23.53 123.33 -149.84
CA GLN A 312 22.47 123.55 -150.84
C GLN A 312 21.36 124.49 -150.34
N THR A 313 21.01 124.46 -149.05
CA THR A 313 20.03 125.42 -148.51
C THR A 313 20.52 126.87 -148.53
N ASN A 314 21.83 127.11 -148.34
CA ASN A 314 22.41 128.45 -148.41
C ASN A 314 22.37 129.02 -149.84
N GLU A 315 22.61 128.20 -150.86
CA GLU A 315 22.49 128.61 -152.28
C GLU A 315 21.05 129.02 -152.62
N MET A 316 20.05 128.25 -152.16
CA MET A 316 18.64 128.61 -152.37
C MET A 316 18.24 129.94 -151.70
N VAL A 317 18.88 130.32 -150.59
CA VAL A 317 18.64 131.60 -149.90
C VAL A 317 19.22 132.79 -150.67
N THR A 318 20.36 132.65 -151.35
CA THR A 318 20.95 133.76 -152.14
C THR A 318 20.13 134.06 -153.40
N PHE A 319 19.69 133.03 -154.14
CA PHE A 319 18.77 133.21 -155.28
C PHE A 319 17.45 133.89 -154.89
N ARG A 320 16.89 133.55 -153.72
CA ARG A 320 15.66 134.16 -153.20
C ARG A 320 15.82 135.67 -152.93
N LYS A 321 16.96 136.10 -152.39
CA LYS A 321 17.29 137.52 -152.18
C LYS A 321 17.49 138.30 -153.49
N LEU A 322 18.01 137.65 -154.54
CA LEU A 322 18.17 138.26 -155.86
C LEU A 322 16.80 138.57 -156.51
N SER A 323 15.87 137.62 -156.41
CA SER A 323 14.49 137.75 -156.93
C SER A 323 13.72 138.90 -156.26
N GLN A 324 13.80 139.03 -154.93
CA GLN A 324 13.13 140.11 -154.19
C GLN A 324 13.58 141.52 -154.62
N ASN A 325 14.87 141.73 -154.92
CA ASN A 325 15.38 143.03 -155.37
C ASN A 325 14.84 143.44 -156.75
N LEU A 326 14.66 142.49 -157.67
CA LEU A 326 14.08 142.75 -158.98
C LEU A 326 12.58 143.12 -158.88
N ALA A 327 11.84 142.47 -157.99
CA ALA A 327 10.44 142.80 -157.71
C ALA A 327 10.28 144.23 -157.16
N GLY A 328 11.15 144.65 -156.24
CA GLY A 328 11.12 145.99 -155.62
C GLY A 328 11.23 147.14 -156.63
N ARG A 329 12.18 147.04 -157.58
CA ARG A 329 12.34 148.04 -158.66
C ARG A 329 11.09 148.16 -159.54
N LEU A 330 10.42 147.04 -159.84
CA LEU A 330 9.20 147.04 -160.64
C LEU A 330 8.01 147.70 -159.91
N THR A 331 7.90 147.52 -158.59
CA THR A 331 6.86 148.18 -157.79
C THR A 331 7.04 149.70 -157.70
N GLN A 332 8.28 150.19 -157.61
CA GLN A 332 8.56 151.62 -157.47
C GLN A 332 8.15 152.43 -158.73
N GLN A 333 8.43 151.90 -159.93
CA GLN A 333 8.01 152.55 -161.18
C GLN A 333 6.48 152.50 -161.38
N ARG A 334 5.82 151.42 -160.94
CA ARG A 334 4.35 151.28 -160.96
C ARG A 334 3.63 152.23 -160.01
N PHE A 335 4.28 152.68 -158.93
CA PHE A 335 3.72 153.68 -158.02
C PHE A 335 3.63 155.06 -158.69
N GLN A 336 4.69 155.49 -159.38
CA GLN A 336 4.74 156.80 -160.04
C GLN A 336 3.65 156.96 -161.11
N ASN A 337 3.45 155.98 -161.99
CA ASN A 337 2.36 156.01 -162.99
C ASN A 337 0.94 156.00 -162.38
N ARG A 338 0.76 155.49 -161.15
CA ARG A 338 -0.53 155.54 -160.44
C ARG A 338 -0.77 156.86 -159.71
N GLN A 339 0.19 157.79 -159.68
CA GLN A 339 -0.03 159.12 -159.13
C GLN A 339 -0.85 159.95 -160.13
N SER A 340 -0.29 160.23 -161.30
CA SER A 340 -0.86 161.13 -162.32
C SER A 340 -2.17 160.68 -162.95
N LEU A 341 -2.56 159.40 -162.81
CA LEU A 341 -3.86 158.92 -163.30
C LEU A 341 -5.03 159.35 -162.39
N ARG A 342 -4.80 159.45 -161.07
CA ARG A 342 -5.85 159.80 -160.09
C ARG A 342 -6.32 161.24 -160.20
N ASP A 343 -5.43 162.15 -160.60
CA ASP A 343 -5.74 163.57 -160.81
C ASP A 343 -6.71 163.81 -161.99
N HIS A 344 -6.94 162.79 -162.84
CA HIS A 344 -7.87 162.84 -163.98
C HIS A 344 -9.28 162.39 -163.58
N ASP A 345 -9.41 161.23 -162.93
CA ASP A 345 -10.69 160.57 -162.65
C ASP A 345 -11.59 161.35 -161.65
N GLU A 346 -11.00 162.14 -160.75
CA GLU A 346 -11.75 162.96 -159.78
C GLU A 346 -12.61 164.07 -160.44
N LYS A 347 -12.23 164.54 -161.64
CA LYS A 347 -12.96 165.58 -162.36
C LYS A 347 -14.22 165.05 -163.07
N GLN A 348 -14.17 163.82 -163.56
CA GLN A 348 -15.22 163.26 -164.43
C GLN A 348 -16.42 162.74 -163.63
N ASN A 349 -16.17 162.12 -162.47
CA ASN A 349 -17.20 161.59 -161.57
C ASN A 349 -18.08 162.66 -160.88
N LEU A 350 -17.87 163.95 -161.15
CA LEU A 350 -18.77 165.03 -160.71
C LEU A 350 -19.99 165.23 -161.63
N PHE A 351 -19.94 164.77 -162.89
CA PHE A 351 -21.04 164.92 -163.84
C PHE A 351 -22.05 163.77 -163.82
N GLU A 352 -21.62 162.54 -163.54
CA GLU A 352 -22.51 161.37 -163.44
C GLU A 352 -23.19 161.25 -162.05
N LYS A 353 -22.89 162.18 -161.13
CA LYS A 353 -23.64 162.33 -159.88
C LYS A 353 -25.08 162.78 -160.15
N GLY A 354 -25.99 161.82 -160.09
CA GLY A 354 -27.35 162.12 -159.68
C GLY A 354 -28.14 162.97 -160.66
N THR A 355 -27.99 162.70 -161.95
CA THR A 355 -29.14 162.62 -162.87
C THR A 355 -29.82 161.25 -162.72
N VAL A 356 -30.78 161.01 -161.84
CA VAL A 356 -31.39 161.81 -160.76
C VAL A 356 -32.13 160.76 -159.90
N ALA A 357 -31.98 160.69 -158.57
CA ALA A 357 -32.79 161.43 -157.59
C ALA A 357 -34.34 161.43 -157.81
N PHE A 358 -34.90 160.61 -158.71
CA PHE A 358 -36.34 160.60 -159.04
C PHE A 358 -36.97 159.21 -159.26
N GLU A 359 -36.18 158.15 -159.51
CA GLU A 359 -36.58 156.81 -159.02
C GLU A 359 -36.38 156.69 -157.50
N ALA A 360 -35.74 157.70 -156.90
CA ALA A 360 -35.72 157.90 -155.46
C ALA A 360 -37.14 158.10 -154.90
N LEU A 361 -37.27 157.86 -153.58
CA LEU A 361 -38.31 158.49 -152.78
C LEU A 361 -39.78 158.17 -153.14
N GLN A 362 -40.09 157.02 -153.78
CA GLN A 362 -41.46 156.52 -153.86
C GLN A 362 -41.65 155.21 -153.05
N LYS A 363 -41.91 155.39 -151.75
CA LYS A 363 -41.93 154.37 -150.65
C LYS A 363 -40.53 154.09 -150.08
N GLN A 364 -39.74 155.12 -149.73
CA GLN A 364 -39.96 156.03 -148.58
C GLN A 364 -40.15 155.29 -147.24
N MET A 365 -39.30 155.56 -146.23
CA MET A 365 -39.22 156.83 -145.47
C MET A 365 -40.46 157.07 -144.59
N ASN A 366 -40.81 156.05 -143.80
CA ASN A 366 -41.56 156.09 -142.54
C ASN A 366 -41.23 154.76 -141.83
N SER A 367 -40.36 154.66 -140.83
CA SER A 367 -39.63 155.63 -139.97
C SER A 367 -38.21 155.07 -139.66
N PHE A 368 -37.11 155.83 -139.61
CA PHE A 368 -36.66 156.76 -138.54
C PHE A 368 -36.48 156.08 -137.15
N ILE A 369 -35.41 156.28 -136.35
CA ILE A 369 -34.36 157.34 -136.36
C ILE A 369 -33.01 157.00 -135.63
N ASP A 370 -31.90 157.67 -136.02
CA ASP A 370 -30.58 157.89 -135.32
C ASP A 370 -29.63 156.67 -135.00
N ARG A 371 -28.33 156.77 -134.60
CA ARG A 371 -27.33 157.89 -134.39
C ARG A 371 -25.90 157.55 -134.91
N LYS A 372 -24.79 157.77 -134.16
CA LYS A 372 -23.36 157.78 -134.65
C LYS A 372 -22.25 157.57 -133.57
N PHE A 373 -21.02 157.24 -134.05
CA PHE A 373 -19.66 157.81 -133.72
C PHE A 373 -18.63 157.16 -132.73
N SER A 374 -17.40 156.93 -133.24
CA SER A 374 -16.04 157.34 -132.73
C SER A 374 -15.09 156.46 -131.84
N ALA A 375 -13.77 156.62 -132.11
CA ALA A 375 -12.65 156.86 -131.16
C ALA A 375 -11.73 155.76 -130.51
N HIS A 376 -11.75 154.46 -130.83
CA HIS A 376 -11.04 153.45 -130.00
C HIS A 376 -9.61 152.98 -130.42
N ASP A 377 -9.13 153.26 -131.63
CA ASP A 377 -8.04 152.49 -132.29
C ASP A 377 -6.58 152.69 -131.80
N ARG A 378 -6.31 152.88 -130.49
CA ARG A 378 -4.93 152.99 -129.96
C ARG A 378 -4.59 152.30 -128.64
N LEU A 379 -5.54 151.73 -127.90
CA LEU A 379 -5.24 151.14 -126.57
C LEU A 379 -5.05 149.62 -126.57
N LYS A 380 -5.90 148.89 -127.31
CA LYS A 380 -6.12 147.46 -127.07
C LYS A 380 -4.93 146.52 -127.35
N HIS A 381 -3.93 146.96 -128.13
CA HIS A 381 -2.80 146.10 -128.53
C HIS A 381 -1.79 145.78 -127.40
N ILE A 382 -2.03 146.26 -126.17
CA ILE A 382 -1.18 146.02 -124.99
C ILE A 382 -1.87 145.16 -123.91
N GLU A 383 -3.21 145.14 -123.87
CA GLU A 383 -3.97 144.49 -122.79
C GLU A 383 -4.10 142.96 -122.98
N ASP A 384 -4.34 142.50 -124.21
CA ASP A 384 -4.60 141.08 -124.53
C ASP A 384 -3.42 140.12 -124.22
N LEU A 385 -2.21 140.64 -123.95
CA LEU A 385 -1.02 139.85 -123.60
C LEU A 385 -0.89 139.48 -122.11
N ILE A 386 -1.64 140.14 -121.21
CA ILE A 386 -1.53 139.92 -119.75
C ILE A 386 -2.56 138.91 -119.24
N GLU A 387 -3.70 138.76 -119.93
CA GLU A 387 -4.83 137.94 -119.45
C GLU A 387 -4.64 136.41 -119.59
N GLY A 388 -3.47 135.95 -120.07
CA GLY A 388 -3.17 134.54 -120.33
C GLY A 388 -2.81 133.74 -119.08
N GLU A 389 -1.78 134.16 -118.35
CA GLU A 389 -1.15 133.34 -117.29
C GLU A 389 -2.06 133.13 -116.06
N ASP A 390 -2.91 134.11 -115.73
CA ASP A 390 -3.85 134.07 -114.60
C ASP A 390 -4.94 132.98 -114.73
N LYS A 391 -5.08 132.35 -115.91
CA LYS A 391 -5.99 131.22 -116.11
C LYS A 391 -5.43 129.89 -115.57
N ALA A 392 -4.11 129.75 -115.42
CA ALA A 392 -3.50 128.53 -114.87
C ALA A 392 -3.79 128.36 -113.36
N LEU A 393 -3.73 129.46 -112.61
CA LEU A 393 -3.72 129.45 -111.13
C LEU A 393 -5.09 129.07 -110.52
N LYS A 394 -6.20 129.38 -111.22
CA LYS A 394 -7.58 129.08 -110.74
C LYS A 394 -7.91 127.58 -110.68
N THR A 395 -7.17 126.72 -111.38
CA THR A 395 -7.39 125.27 -111.38
C THR A 395 -7.18 124.64 -110.00
N VAL A 396 -6.20 125.13 -109.23
CA VAL A 396 -5.79 124.55 -107.94
C VAL A 396 -6.84 124.75 -106.84
N MET A 397 -7.59 125.87 -106.86
CA MET A 397 -8.60 126.15 -105.83
C MET A 397 -9.85 125.25 -105.93
N VAL A 398 -10.15 124.71 -107.11
CA VAL A 398 -11.30 123.82 -107.35
C VAL A 398 -11.14 122.51 -106.58
N GLU A 399 -9.91 122.00 -106.49
CA GLU A 399 -9.58 120.76 -105.79
C GLU A 399 -9.87 120.81 -104.28
N GLN A 400 -9.66 121.95 -103.63
CA GLN A 400 -9.84 122.03 -102.18
C GLN A 400 -11.32 122.06 -101.75
N SER A 401 -12.22 122.58 -102.60
CA SER A 401 -13.68 122.47 -102.39
C SER A 401 -14.19 121.03 -102.60
N ARG A 402 -13.50 120.24 -103.43
CA ARG A 402 -13.83 118.84 -103.73
C ARG A 402 -13.73 117.95 -102.48
N LEU A 403 -12.68 118.16 -101.68
CA LEU A 403 -12.42 117.41 -100.44
C LEU A 403 -13.45 117.70 -99.33
N GLY A 404 -13.85 118.95 -99.12
CA GLY A 404 -14.88 119.28 -98.12
C GLY A 404 -16.23 118.59 -98.40
N LYS A 405 -16.60 118.48 -99.68
CA LYS A 405 -17.80 117.74 -100.13
C LYS A 405 -17.62 116.22 -100.14
N ALA A 406 -16.43 115.69 -99.86
CA ALA A 406 -16.22 114.25 -99.67
C ALA A 406 -16.51 113.83 -98.22
N LEU A 407 -16.08 114.62 -97.23
CA LEU A 407 -16.23 114.30 -95.80
C LEU A 407 -17.70 114.20 -95.36
N TYR A 408 -18.54 115.19 -95.71
CA TYR A 408 -19.96 115.16 -95.35
C TYR A 408 -20.72 113.98 -96.00
N ARG A 409 -20.36 113.62 -97.25
CA ARG A 409 -20.87 112.41 -97.90
C ARG A 409 -20.42 111.16 -97.15
N GLY A 410 -19.16 111.08 -96.73
CA GLY A 410 -18.63 109.96 -95.95
C GLY A 410 -19.42 109.67 -94.67
N GLN A 411 -19.85 110.71 -93.94
CA GLN A 411 -20.64 110.52 -92.72
C GLN A 411 -22.09 110.08 -93.01
N GLN A 412 -22.70 110.56 -94.10
CA GLN A 412 -24.02 110.09 -94.55
C GLN A 412 -23.95 108.63 -95.07
N ILE A 413 -22.86 108.28 -95.75
CA ILE A 413 -22.54 106.92 -96.21
C ILE A 413 -22.36 105.97 -95.03
N ALA A 414 -21.69 106.37 -93.95
CA ALA A 414 -21.52 105.54 -92.74
C ALA A 414 -22.86 105.17 -92.08
N GLN A 415 -23.82 106.11 -92.04
CA GLN A 415 -25.16 105.83 -91.51
C GLN A 415 -25.96 104.86 -92.40
N ASN A 416 -25.77 104.93 -93.73
CA ASN A 416 -26.34 103.97 -94.67
C ASN A 416 -25.72 102.58 -94.48
N TYR A 417 -24.39 102.46 -94.37
CA TYR A 417 -23.72 101.19 -94.12
C TYR A 417 -24.21 100.50 -92.84
N LEU A 418 -24.53 101.23 -91.77
CA LEU A 418 -25.09 100.63 -90.54
C LEU A 418 -26.48 99.99 -90.76
N ASN A 419 -27.28 100.53 -91.69
CA ASN A 419 -28.56 99.95 -92.07
C ASN A 419 -28.39 98.83 -93.12
N GLU A 420 -27.44 98.96 -94.04
CA GLU A 420 -27.07 97.87 -94.95
C GLU A 420 -26.55 96.66 -94.18
N CYS A 421 -25.74 96.81 -93.12
CA CYS A 421 -25.31 95.69 -92.27
C CYS A 421 -26.50 94.90 -91.70
N LYS A 422 -27.56 95.58 -91.22
CA LYS A 422 -28.76 94.90 -90.70
C LYS A 422 -29.57 94.19 -91.80
N ASN A 423 -29.62 94.77 -92.99
CA ASN A 423 -30.22 94.11 -94.15
C ASN A 423 -29.36 92.91 -94.59
N ILE A 424 -28.03 93.04 -94.56
CA ILE A 424 -27.06 91.97 -94.86
C ILE A 424 -27.11 90.86 -93.82
N GLU A 425 -27.42 91.13 -92.54
CA GLU A 425 -27.68 90.09 -91.53
C GLU A 425 -28.99 89.33 -91.86
N ALA A 426 -30.08 90.05 -92.16
CA ALA A 426 -31.35 89.43 -92.53
C ALA A 426 -31.26 88.65 -93.86
N ASP A 427 -30.54 89.18 -94.84
CA ASP A 427 -30.27 88.52 -96.11
C ASP A 427 -29.20 87.43 -95.97
N SER A 428 -28.27 87.49 -95.01
CA SER A 428 -27.40 86.36 -94.66
C SER A 428 -28.22 85.19 -94.11
N HIS A 429 -29.20 85.42 -93.23
CA HIS A 429 -30.08 84.34 -92.75
C HIS A 429 -30.96 83.76 -93.88
N ARG A 430 -31.40 84.60 -94.83
CA ARG A 430 -32.07 84.14 -96.07
C ARG A 430 -31.12 83.39 -97.00
N LEU A 431 -29.85 83.79 -97.07
CA LEU A 431 -28.80 83.15 -97.86
C LEU A 431 -28.31 81.86 -97.20
N GLU A 432 -28.32 81.72 -95.88
CA GLU A 432 -27.99 80.49 -95.15
C GLU A 432 -29.11 79.46 -95.33
N THR A 433 -30.38 79.88 -95.25
CA THR A 433 -31.51 79.01 -95.56
C THR A 433 -31.59 78.68 -97.05
N ALA A 434 -31.25 79.62 -97.94
CA ALA A 434 -31.07 79.35 -99.37
C ALA A 434 -29.88 78.43 -99.64
N VAL A 435 -28.73 78.57 -98.96
CA VAL A 435 -27.54 77.70 -99.08
C VAL A 435 -27.78 76.32 -98.48
N SER A 436 -28.63 76.19 -97.45
CA SER A 436 -29.12 74.90 -96.97
C SER A 436 -29.98 74.19 -98.01
N ASN A 437 -30.82 74.94 -98.73
CA ASN A 437 -31.64 74.40 -99.81
C ASN A 437 -30.83 74.15 -101.10
N TYR A 438 -29.96 75.07 -101.50
CA TYR A 438 -28.97 74.87 -102.57
C TYR A 438 -27.99 73.75 -102.21
N GLY A 439 -27.71 73.48 -100.94
CA GLY A 439 -26.92 72.33 -100.49
C GLY A 439 -27.68 71.00 -100.62
N LYS A 440 -29.01 71.02 -100.69
CA LYS A 440 -29.84 69.86 -101.08
C LYS A 440 -29.87 69.75 -102.60
N THR A 441 -30.21 70.82 -103.33
CA THR A 441 -30.23 70.78 -104.80
C THR A 441 -28.85 70.52 -105.38
N PHE A 442 -27.74 70.92 -104.74
CA PHE A 442 -26.37 70.59 -105.12
C PHE A 442 -26.02 69.15 -104.81
N LYS A 443 -26.59 68.52 -103.77
CA LYS A 443 -26.46 67.08 -103.55
C LYS A 443 -27.23 66.29 -104.60
N ASP A 444 -28.40 66.75 -105.01
CA ASP A 444 -29.21 66.09 -106.03
C ASP A 444 -28.68 66.37 -107.45
N GLN A 445 -28.17 67.58 -107.72
CA GLN A 445 -27.39 67.93 -108.90
C GLN A 445 -26.02 67.25 -108.91
N ASN A 446 -25.41 66.90 -107.77
CA ASN A 446 -24.22 66.05 -107.74
C ASN A 446 -24.56 64.60 -108.03
N LYS A 447 -25.69 64.06 -107.57
CA LYS A 447 -26.15 62.72 -108.03
C LYS A 447 -26.38 62.76 -109.54
N GLU A 448 -27.02 63.79 -110.04
CA GLU A 448 -27.27 63.95 -111.47
C GLU A 448 -26.00 64.27 -112.27
N LEU A 449 -25.00 64.97 -111.70
CA LEU A 449 -23.67 65.10 -112.29
C LEU A 449 -22.87 63.80 -112.21
N MET A 450 -23.11 62.93 -111.23
CA MET A 450 -22.51 61.58 -111.23
C MET A 450 -23.19 60.69 -112.27
N ASN A 451 -24.52 60.72 -112.42
CA ASN A 451 -25.23 60.08 -113.53
C ASN A 451 -24.72 60.61 -114.88
N GLN A 452 -24.61 61.93 -115.03
CA GLN A 452 -24.13 62.58 -116.25
C GLN A 452 -22.63 62.37 -116.46
N ASN A 453 -21.82 62.21 -115.41
CA ASN A 453 -20.43 61.77 -115.52
C ASN A 453 -20.34 60.29 -115.90
N GLU A 454 -21.23 59.40 -115.42
CA GLU A 454 -21.28 57.99 -115.86
C GLU A 454 -21.74 57.87 -117.33
N ILE A 455 -22.68 58.71 -117.75
CA ILE A 455 -23.11 58.83 -119.15
C ILE A 455 -21.99 59.45 -119.99
N ALA A 456 -21.34 60.52 -119.52
CA ALA A 456 -20.21 61.16 -120.20
C ALA A 456 -19.02 60.20 -120.28
N TYR A 457 -18.68 59.46 -119.24
CA TYR A 457 -17.63 58.43 -119.25
C TYR A 457 -17.98 57.27 -120.20
N ASN A 458 -19.27 56.87 -120.29
CA ASN A 458 -19.73 55.93 -121.31
C ASN A 458 -19.62 56.49 -122.74
N VAL A 459 -19.85 57.79 -122.91
CA VAL A 459 -19.69 58.50 -124.19
C VAL A 459 -18.21 58.72 -124.52
N ASP A 460 -17.37 59.00 -123.54
CA ASP A 460 -15.92 59.20 -123.64
C ASP A 460 -15.18 57.88 -123.84
N CYS A 461 -15.67 56.75 -123.31
CA CYS A 461 -15.21 55.43 -123.72
C CYS A 461 -15.51 55.19 -125.21
N LYS A 462 -16.73 55.49 -125.68
CA LYS A 462 -17.12 55.34 -127.10
C LYS A 462 -16.37 56.32 -128.01
N ILE A 463 -16.15 57.55 -127.56
CA ILE A 463 -15.35 58.56 -128.23
C ILE A 463 -13.88 58.14 -128.22
N SER A 464 -13.35 57.56 -127.14
CA SER A 464 -11.98 57.05 -127.04
C SER A 464 -11.77 55.82 -127.91
N ASP A 465 -12.76 54.93 -128.08
CA ASP A 465 -12.73 53.85 -129.06
C ASP A 465 -12.67 54.40 -130.49
N VAL A 466 -13.51 55.39 -130.81
CA VAL A 466 -13.53 56.07 -132.12
C VAL A 466 -12.25 56.88 -132.35
N GLN A 467 -11.73 57.57 -131.34
CA GLN A 467 -10.48 58.34 -131.39
C GLN A 467 -9.26 57.42 -131.45
N SER A 468 -9.24 56.30 -130.74
CA SER A 468 -8.19 55.27 -130.84
C SER A 468 -8.23 54.55 -132.19
N ARG A 469 -9.39 54.49 -132.85
CA ARG A 469 -9.55 54.03 -134.24
C ARG A 469 -9.08 55.10 -135.23
N ILE A 470 -9.33 56.39 -134.98
CA ILE A 470 -8.85 57.52 -135.80
C ILE A 470 -7.33 57.73 -135.64
N ALA A 471 -6.78 57.62 -134.43
CA ALA A 471 -5.36 57.77 -134.12
C ALA A 471 -4.53 56.64 -134.74
N ARG A 472 -5.03 55.39 -134.69
CA ARG A 472 -4.48 54.27 -135.47
C ARG A 472 -4.51 54.49 -136.99
N MET A 473 -5.38 55.37 -137.50
CA MET A 473 -5.38 55.82 -138.91
C MET A 473 -4.66 57.17 -139.14
N LYS A 474 -4.05 57.79 -138.11
CA LYS A 474 -3.35 59.09 -138.22
C LYS A 474 -1.89 59.08 -137.74
N GLY A 475 -1.40 58.00 -137.14
CA GLY A 475 0.03 57.72 -137.05
C GLY A 475 0.86 58.69 -136.19
N ALA A 476 0.37 59.06 -135.00
CA ALA A 476 1.12 59.88 -134.05
C ALA A 476 1.22 59.20 -132.68
N SER A 477 2.46 58.89 -132.26
CA SER A 477 2.79 58.44 -130.90
C SER A 477 3.85 59.39 -130.33
N THR A 478 3.44 60.34 -129.49
CA THR A 478 4.34 61.30 -128.85
C THR A 478 4.76 60.79 -127.48
N THR A 479 6.06 60.53 -127.32
CA THR A 479 6.69 60.15 -126.05
C THR A 479 6.80 61.35 -125.10
N ARG A 480 6.97 61.05 -123.79
CA ARG A 480 7.49 61.90 -122.70
C ARG A 480 6.44 62.56 -121.78
N ALA A 481 6.18 61.89 -120.66
CA ALA A 481 5.67 62.54 -119.44
C ALA A 481 6.82 63.26 -118.68
N ASP A 482 6.48 64.10 -117.71
CA ASP A 482 7.47 64.84 -116.91
C ASP A 482 8.14 63.97 -115.83
N PRO A 483 9.47 63.83 -115.83
CA PRO A 483 10.20 62.92 -114.94
C PRO A 483 10.25 63.38 -113.48
N GLU A 484 9.73 64.56 -113.15
CA GLU A 484 9.50 64.94 -111.75
C GLU A 484 8.19 64.38 -111.19
N VAL A 485 7.13 64.34 -112.00
CA VAL A 485 5.81 63.86 -111.55
C VAL A 485 5.85 62.36 -111.32
N GLU A 486 6.52 61.64 -112.22
CA GLU A 486 6.74 60.19 -112.12
C GLU A 486 7.59 59.82 -110.88
N LYS A 487 8.64 60.60 -110.56
CA LYS A 487 9.40 60.44 -109.30
C LYS A 487 8.54 60.70 -108.07
N LYS A 488 7.76 61.78 -108.05
CA LYS A 488 6.87 62.13 -106.92
C LYS A 488 5.76 61.10 -106.74
N LEU A 489 5.29 60.47 -107.81
CA LEU A 489 4.36 59.34 -107.77
C LEU A 489 5.03 58.13 -107.07
N ILE A 490 6.22 57.72 -107.53
CA ILE A 490 6.97 56.59 -106.96
C ILE A 490 7.33 56.83 -105.48
N GLU A 491 7.71 58.06 -105.11
CA GLU A 491 7.97 58.44 -103.70
C GLU A 491 6.69 58.34 -102.84
N LEU A 492 5.54 58.75 -103.36
CA LEU A 492 4.24 58.61 -102.68
C LEU A 492 3.78 57.16 -102.59
N GLU A 493 4.01 56.34 -103.63
CA GLU A 493 3.73 54.91 -103.65
C GLU A 493 4.62 54.14 -102.67
N GLU A 494 5.93 54.47 -102.60
CA GLU A 494 6.84 53.93 -101.57
C GLU A 494 6.38 54.32 -100.16
N LEU A 495 5.97 55.57 -99.94
CA LEU A 495 5.46 56.02 -98.63
C LEU A 495 4.12 55.35 -98.28
N TYR A 496 3.23 55.16 -99.26
CA TYR A 496 1.98 54.43 -99.09
C TYR A 496 2.25 52.97 -98.73
N ALA A 497 3.10 52.26 -99.47
CA ALA A 497 3.48 50.88 -99.19
C ALA A 497 4.16 50.71 -97.82
N LYS A 498 5.00 51.66 -97.41
CA LYS A 498 5.57 51.71 -96.05
C LYS A 498 4.49 51.91 -94.99
N LYS A 499 3.47 52.73 -95.25
CA LYS A 499 2.33 52.94 -94.33
C LYS A 499 1.37 51.76 -94.28
N GLU A 500 1.12 51.09 -95.40
CA GLU A 500 0.31 49.88 -95.47
C GLU A 500 1.01 48.70 -94.77
N SER A 501 2.33 48.57 -94.91
CA SER A 501 3.16 47.63 -94.14
C SER A 501 3.12 47.93 -92.63
N GLN A 502 3.24 49.20 -92.22
CA GLN A 502 3.08 49.62 -90.82
C GLN A 502 1.66 49.37 -90.28
N LEU A 503 0.63 49.51 -91.13
CA LEU A 503 -0.75 49.17 -90.78
C LEU A 503 -0.92 47.65 -90.61
N GLY A 504 -0.28 46.85 -91.47
CA GLY A 504 -0.28 45.39 -91.41
C GLY A 504 0.40 44.84 -90.15
N THR A 505 1.57 45.38 -89.76
CA THR A 505 2.22 44.99 -88.51
C THR A 505 1.37 45.36 -87.30
N MET A 506 0.85 46.60 -87.24
CA MET A 506 -0.04 47.08 -86.16
C MET A 506 -1.34 46.25 -86.04
N LYS A 507 -1.99 45.90 -87.17
CA LYS A 507 -3.12 44.96 -87.17
C LYS A 507 -2.72 43.60 -86.58
N SER A 508 -1.61 43.04 -87.03
CA SER A 508 -1.12 41.76 -86.50
C SER A 508 -0.72 41.81 -85.02
N GLU A 509 -0.39 42.98 -84.46
CA GLU A 509 -0.10 43.16 -83.04
C GLU A 509 -1.38 43.35 -82.23
N SER A 510 -2.38 44.05 -82.79
CA SER A 510 -3.72 44.15 -82.21
C SER A 510 -4.42 42.78 -82.16
N GLU A 511 -4.32 41.96 -83.22
CA GLU A 511 -4.80 40.57 -83.23
C GLU A 511 -4.09 39.69 -82.20
N LYS A 512 -2.77 39.87 -81.99
CA LYS A 512 -2.04 39.17 -80.93
C LYS A 512 -2.52 39.59 -79.55
N LEU A 513 -2.73 40.90 -79.32
CA LEU A 513 -3.27 41.43 -78.07
C LEU A 513 -4.70 40.93 -77.81
N GLU A 514 -5.57 40.88 -78.81
CA GLU A 514 -6.89 40.25 -78.68
C GLU A 514 -6.80 38.77 -78.32
N ASN A 515 -5.92 38.00 -78.97
CA ASN A 515 -5.77 36.58 -78.66
C ASN A 515 -5.13 36.33 -77.28
N ASP A 516 -4.17 37.15 -76.84
CA ASP A 516 -3.65 37.13 -75.47
C ASP A 516 -4.74 37.53 -74.46
N MET A 517 -5.58 38.54 -74.76
CA MET A 517 -6.71 38.96 -73.91
C MET A 517 -7.78 37.87 -73.81
N ARG A 518 -8.14 37.20 -74.92
CA ARG A 518 -9.04 36.03 -74.93
C ARG A 518 -8.46 34.90 -74.09
N ARG A 519 -7.15 34.58 -74.22
CA ARG A 519 -6.50 33.55 -73.38
C ARG A 519 -6.46 33.94 -71.90
N LEU A 520 -6.20 35.22 -71.58
CA LEU A 520 -6.26 35.73 -70.21
C LEU A 520 -7.69 35.65 -69.63
N THR A 521 -8.71 35.89 -70.45
CA THR A 521 -10.12 35.76 -70.05
C THR A 521 -10.46 34.31 -69.72
N VAL A 522 -10.01 33.34 -70.53
CA VAL A 522 -10.17 31.90 -70.23
C VAL A 522 -9.45 31.53 -68.93
N VAL A 523 -8.16 31.88 -68.79
CA VAL A 523 -7.38 31.60 -67.56
C VAL A 523 -8.00 32.27 -66.32
N TYR A 524 -8.57 33.47 -66.44
CA TYR A 524 -9.31 34.11 -65.37
C TYR A 524 -10.58 33.35 -65.02
N SER A 525 -11.36 32.90 -66.03
CA SER A 525 -12.56 32.09 -65.80
C SER A 525 -12.23 30.75 -65.13
N ASP A 526 -11.16 30.07 -65.55
CA ASP A 526 -10.66 28.85 -64.90
C ASP A 526 -10.25 29.11 -63.45
N ALA A 527 -9.52 30.19 -63.17
CA ALA A 527 -9.15 30.59 -61.82
C ALA A 527 -10.37 30.93 -60.94
N THR A 528 -11.41 31.58 -61.48
CA THR A 528 -12.67 31.80 -60.74
C THR A 528 -13.42 30.49 -60.48
N ASN A 529 -13.41 29.56 -61.43
CA ASN A 529 -13.99 28.22 -61.26
C ASN A 529 -13.20 27.38 -60.24
N GLU A 530 -11.88 27.54 -60.13
CA GLU A 530 -11.09 26.90 -59.08
C GLU A 530 -11.30 27.56 -57.71
N LEU A 531 -11.41 28.89 -57.64
CA LEU A 531 -11.77 29.60 -56.41
C LEU A 531 -13.13 29.15 -55.87
N GLN A 532 -14.17 29.06 -56.70
CA GLN A 532 -15.48 28.55 -56.28
C GLN A 532 -15.36 27.11 -55.74
N LYS A 533 -14.68 26.21 -56.46
CA LYS A 533 -14.45 24.82 -56.02
C LYS A 533 -13.62 24.71 -54.73
N LEU A 534 -12.83 25.72 -54.38
CA LEU A 534 -12.09 25.80 -53.11
C LEU A 534 -12.98 26.37 -52.00
N GLU A 535 -13.81 27.37 -52.30
CA GLU A 535 -14.78 27.93 -51.37
C GLU A 535 -15.84 26.88 -50.98
N ASP A 536 -16.42 26.16 -51.94
CA ASP A 536 -17.35 25.05 -51.72
C ASP A 536 -16.74 23.99 -50.77
N LYS A 537 -15.44 23.68 -50.94
CA LYS A 537 -14.70 22.74 -50.07
C LYS A 537 -14.45 23.30 -48.68
N ILE A 538 -14.18 24.60 -48.56
CA ILE A 538 -14.02 25.29 -47.27
C ILE A 538 -15.35 25.27 -46.52
N GLN A 539 -16.46 25.62 -47.19
CA GLN A 539 -17.81 25.56 -46.61
C GLN A 539 -18.17 24.13 -46.18
N ALA A 540 -17.92 23.13 -47.04
CA ALA A 540 -18.13 21.72 -46.70
C ALA A 540 -17.33 21.28 -45.46
N LYS A 541 -16.04 21.68 -45.36
CA LYS A 541 -15.20 21.37 -44.19
C LYS A 541 -15.59 22.16 -42.95
N GLN A 542 -16.06 23.40 -43.07
CA GLN A 542 -16.66 24.13 -41.96
C GLN A 542 -17.93 23.44 -41.45
N MET A 543 -18.78 22.91 -42.33
CA MET A 543 -19.96 22.15 -41.94
C MET A 543 -19.62 20.81 -41.27
N GLU A 544 -18.56 20.12 -41.72
CA GLU A 544 -18.02 18.93 -41.06
C GLU A 544 -17.49 19.25 -39.65
N CYS A 545 -16.71 20.32 -39.48
CA CYS A 545 -16.25 20.80 -38.18
C CYS A 545 -17.41 21.21 -37.26
N ASN A 546 -18.40 21.95 -37.77
CA ASN A 546 -19.60 22.37 -37.03
C ASN A 546 -20.46 21.16 -36.61
N GLY A 547 -20.52 20.12 -37.43
CA GLY A 547 -21.14 18.84 -37.10
C GLY A 547 -20.38 18.11 -35.98
N GLY A 548 -19.06 18.03 -36.11
CA GLY A 548 -18.17 17.47 -35.08
C GLY A 548 -18.26 18.20 -33.75
N GLU A 549 -18.32 19.53 -33.74
CA GLU A 549 -18.53 20.32 -32.52
C GLU A 549 -19.88 20.04 -31.86
N LYS A 550 -20.96 19.94 -32.63
CA LYS A 550 -22.30 19.61 -32.10
C LYS A 550 -22.33 18.19 -31.52
N ALA A 551 -21.73 17.23 -32.21
CA ALA A 551 -21.58 15.86 -31.73
C ALA A 551 -20.74 15.80 -30.44
N LEU A 552 -19.63 16.54 -30.38
CA LEU A 552 -18.78 16.64 -29.19
C LEU A 552 -19.52 17.29 -28.01
N LYS A 553 -20.26 18.38 -28.24
CA LYS A 553 -21.08 19.05 -27.21
C LYS A 553 -22.18 18.12 -26.67
N SER A 554 -22.83 17.33 -27.53
CA SER A 554 -23.76 16.27 -27.10
C SER A 554 -23.07 15.14 -26.33
N LEU A 555 -21.91 14.67 -26.78
CA LEU A 555 -21.15 13.62 -26.10
C LEU A 555 -20.67 14.07 -24.71
N ILE A 556 -20.26 15.33 -24.56
CA ILE A 556 -19.91 15.96 -23.29
C ILE A 556 -21.13 16.02 -22.36
N LEU A 557 -22.31 16.39 -22.87
CA LEU A 557 -23.55 16.44 -22.08
C LEU A 557 -23.93 15.03 -21.58
N ASN A 558 -23.96 14.04 -22.48
CA ASN A 558 -24.17 12.63 -22.14
C ASN A 558 -23.14 12.12 -21.12
N HIS A 559 -21.88 12.57 -21.18
CA HIS A 559 -20.86 12.22 -20.20
C HIS A 559 -21.15 12.80 -18.81
N HIS A 560 -21.63 14.06 -18.73
CA HIS A 560 -22.07 14.65 -17.47
C HIS A 560 -23.28 13.93 -16.88
N GLU A 561 -24.26 13.55 -17.70
CA GLU A 561 -25.39 12.70 -17.26
C GLU A 561 -24.89 11.36 -16.71
N ARG A 562 -23.93 10.69 -17.38
CA ARG A 562 -23.34 9.44 -16.87
C ARG A 562 -22.51 9.61 -15.60
N LEU A 563 -21.89 10.77 -15.37
CA LEU A 563 -21.25 11.09 -14.10
C LEU A 563 -22.29 11.28 -12.98
N VAL A 564 -23.43 11.90 -13.28
CA VAL A 564 -24.56 12.03 -12.34
C VAL A 564 -25.15 10.65 -12.03
N ASP A 565 -25.46 9.81 -13.03
CA ASP A 565 -25.88 8.41 -12.87
C ASP A 565 -24.92 7.66 -11.93
N HIS A 566 -23.61 7.72 -12.21
CA HIS A 566 -22.59 7.07 -11.39
C HIS A 566 -22.60 7.58 -9.95
N SER A 567 -22.77 8.89 -9.74
CA SER A 567 -22.84 9.48 -8.40
C SER A 567 -24.09 9.01 -7.62
N VAL A 568 -25.24 8.87 -8.29
CA VAL A 568 -26.50 8.37 -7.71
C VAL A 568 -26.39 6.89 -7.39
N VAL A 569 -25.80 6.08 -8.27
CA VAL A 569 -25.52 4.65 -8.00
C VAL A 569 -24.55 4.52 -6.83
N LYS A 570 -23.48 5.32 -6.77
CA LYS A 570 -22.51 5.32 -5.66
C LYS A 570 -23.14 5.75 -4.33
N MET A 571 -24.11 6.67 -4.34
CA MET A 571 -24.92 7.01 -3.17
C MET A 571 -25.82 5.85 -2.73
N ARG A 572 -26.49 5.16 -3.67
CA ARG A 572 -27.32 3.99 -3.37
C ARG A 572 -26.50 2.81 -2.84
N VAL A 573 -25.29 2.58 -3.37
CA VAL A 573 -24.36 1.58 -2.85
C VAL A 573 -24.01 1.89 -1.40
N ARG A 574 -23.62 3.13 -1.07
CA ARG A 574 -23.37 3.56 0.32
C ARG A 574 -24.57 3.39 1.24
N GLN A 575 -25.78 3.71 0.76
CA GLN A 575 -27.01 3.49 1.54
C GLN A 575 -27.25 2.01 1.82
N MET A 576 -26.93 1.12 0.87
CA MET A 576 -26.97 -0.33 1.10
C MET A 576 -25.83 -0.83 2.01
N GLU A 577 -24.63 -0.27 1.91
CA GLU A 577 -23.50 -0.55 2.81
C GLU A 577 -23.86 -0.16 4.26
N ASP A 578 -24.39 1.05 4.48
CA ASP A 578 -24.91 1.54 5.77
C ASP A 578 -26.05 0.65 6.31
N MET A 579 -26.95 0.17 5.44
CA MET A 579 -28.03 -0.75 5.82
C MET A 579 -27.48 -2.12 6.21
N VAL A 580 -26.52 -2.67 5.46
CA VAL A 580 -25.88 -3.95 5.78
C VAL A 580 -25.12 -3.82 7.10
N GLN A 581 -24.34 -2.76 7.31
CA GLN A 581 -23.64 -2.52 8.58
C GLN A 581 -24.63 -2.48 9.75
N LYS A 582 -25.74 -1.74 9.64
CA LYS A 582 -26.78 -1.70 10.69
C LYS A 582 -27.48 -3.04 10.94
N GLN A 583 -27.44 -4.00 10.02
CA GLN A 583 -27.90 -5.37 10.28
C GLN A 583 -26.77 -6.23 10.88
N MET A 584 -25.51 -6.03 10.49
CA MET A 584 -24.36 -6.68 11.13
C MET A 584 -24.22 -6.26 12.60
N ASP A 585 -24.40 -4.97 12.91
CA ASP A 585 -24.40 -4.43 14.28
C ASP A 585 -25.48 -5.13 15.13
N LYS A 586 -26.71 -5.24 14.61
CA LYS A 586 -27.80 -5.98 15.27
C LYS A 586 -27.52 -7.47 15.42
N VAL A 587 -26.89 -8.11 14.43
CA VAL A 587 -26.51 -9.54 14.54
C VAL A 587 -25.42 -9.72 15.60
N CYS A 588 -24.48 -8.79 15.70
CA CYS A 588 -23.50 -8.75 16.78
C CYS A 588 -24.16 -8.53 18.15
N ASP A 589 -25.14 -7.62 18.26
CA ASP A 589 -25.87 -7.39 19.52
C ASP A 589 -26.76 -8.57 19.92
N LEU A 590 -27.43 -9.21 18.96
CA LEU A 590 -28.14 -10.48 19.19
C LEU A 590 -27.19 -11.62 19.58
N ALA A 591 -25.96 -11.65 19.04
CA ALA A 591 -24.94 -12.62 19.44
C ALA A 591 -24.41 -12.35 20.86
N LYS A 592 -24.23 -11.09 21.26
CA LYS A 592 -23.92 -10.70 22.65
C LYS A 592 -25.04 -11.15 23.59
N HIS A 593 -26.29 -10.77 23.32
CA HIS A 593 -27.44 -11.16 24.14
C HIS A 593 -27.63 -12.68 24.21
N LYS A 594 -27.35 -13.41 23.13
CA LYS A 594 -27.33 -14.87 23.18
C LYS A 594 -26.21 -15.38 24.10
N ALA A 595 -25.00 -14.86 23.99
CA ALA A 595 -23.88 -15.27 24.86
C ALA A 595 -24.13 -14.90 26.34
N GLU A 596 -24.75 -13.76 26.62
CA GLU A 596 -25.19 -13.33 27.96
C GLU A 596 -26.24 -14.29 28.53
N LEU A 597 -27.24 -14.70 27.73
CA LEU A 597 -28.25 -15.68 28.13
C LEU A 597 -27.67 -17.10 28.29
N ASP A 598 -26.82 -17.55 27.37
CA ASP A 598 -26.12 -18.83 27.46
C ASP A 598 -25.21 -18.85 28.71
N MET A 599 -24.55 -17.73 29.06
CA MET A 599 -23.75 -17.60 30.28
C MET A 599 -24.62 -17.65 31.54
N ALA A 600 -25.67 -16.82 31.64
CA ALA A 600 -26.57 -16.80 32.79
C ALA A 600 -27.30 -18.15 32.99
N MET A 601 -27.62 -18.86 31.91
CA MET A 601 -28.19 -20.21 31.98
C MET A 601 -27.17 -21.23 32.51
N ASN A 602 -25.90 -21.15 32.10
CA ASN A 602 -24.83 -22.00 32.62
C ASN A 602 -24.53 -21.71 34.10
N GLU A 603 -24.45 -20.44 34.50
CA GLU A 603 -24.35 -20.03 35.91
C GLU A 603 -25.51 -20.63 36.73
N ARG A 604 -26.75 -20.51 36.24
CA ARG A 604 -27.92 -21.07 36.90
C ARG A 604 -27.92 -22.60 36.97
N ILE A 605 -27.36 -23.29 35.98
CA ILE A 605 -27.16 -24.75 36.03
C ILE A 605 -26.14 -25.12 37.11
N VAL A 606 -25.02 -24.38 37.23
CA VAL A 606 -24.00 -24.60 38.27
C VAL A 606 -24.56 -24.29 39.67
N GLU A 607 -25.37 -23.24 39.84
CA GLU A 607 -26.09 -22.98 41.09
C GLU A 607 -27.01 -24.16 41.47
N LEU A 608 -27.80 -24.68 40.53
CA LEU A 608 -28.72 -25.79 40.78
C LEU A 608 -27.97 -27.09 41.08
N GLN A 609 -26.83 -27.34 40.44
CA GLN A 609 -25.94 -28.46 40.76
C GLN A 609 -25.35 -28.32 42.17
N MET A 610 -24.86 -27.12 42.55
CA MET A 610 -24.37 -26.85 43.91
C MET A 610 -25.47 -27.03 44.97
N GLN A 611 -26.70 -26.58 44.68
CA GLN A 611 -27.85 -26.78 45.58
C GLN A 611 -28.23 -28.26 45.69
N MET A 612 -28.21 -29.01 44.58
CA MET A 612 -28.43 -30.45 44.57
C MET A 612 -27.36 -31.19 45.39
N ASP A 613 -26.08 -30.86 45.23
CA ASP A 613 -24.98 -31.44 46.00
C ASP A 613 -25.05 -31.11 47.49
N LEU A 614 -25.47 -29.89 47.84
CA LEU A 614 -25.75 -29.51 49.23
C LEU A 614 -26.90 -30.34 49.83
N LEU A 615 -27.98 -30.56 49.07
CA LEU A 615 -29.09 -31.43 49.49
C LEU A 615 -28.66 -32.91 49.58
N LEU A 616 -27.80 -33.39 48.68
CA LEU A 616 -27.23 -34.74 48.73
C LEU A 616 -26.29 -34.92 49.93
N LYS A 617 -25.51 -33.89 50.31
CA LYS A 617 -24.70 -33.87 51.54
C LYS A 617 -25.59 -33.92 52.77
N LYS A 618 -26.59 -33.03 52.90
CA LYS A 618 -27.57 -33.05 54.00
C LYS A 618 -28.32 -34.38 54.10
N ARG A 619 -28.66 -35.01 52.96
CA ARG A 619 -29.27 -36.36 52.95
C ARG A 619 -28.32 -37.43 53.48
N LYS A 620 -27.01 -37.37 53.16
CA LYS A 620 -26.01 -38.30 53.73
C LYS A 620 -25.84 -38.08 55.22
N GLU A 621 -25.77 -36.83 55.67
CA GLU A 621 -25.69 -36.40 57.07
C GLU A 621 -26.86 -36.97 57.88
N ILE A 622 -28.11 -36.70 57.46
CA ILE A 622 -29.33 -37.23 58.10
C ILE A 622 -29.36 -38.78 58.08
N MET A 623 -28.83 -39.44 57.04
CA MET A 623 -28.72 -40.92 57.03
C MET A 623 -27.66 -41.44 58.02
N LEU A 624 -26.58 -40.70 58.25
CA LEU A 624 -25.58 -41.03 59.27
C LEU A 624 -26.14 -40.83 60.68
N GLU A 625 -26.81 -39.70 60.94
CA GLU A 625 -27.55 -39.46 62.19
C GLU A 625 -28.59 -40.57 62.46
N LEU A 626 -29.38 -40.93 61.45
CA LEU A 626 -30.37 -42.01 61.54
C LEU A 626 -29.72 -43.38 61.78
N SER A 627 -28.52 -43.63 61.23
CA SER A 627 -27.75 -44.84 61.48
C SER A 627 -27.18 -44.87 62.91
N GLN A 628 -26.68 -43.73 63.40
CA GLN A 628 -26.20 -43.57 64.78
C GLN A 628 -27.34 -43.72 65.79
N LEU A 629 -28.49 -43.07 65.57
CA LEU A 629 -29.68 -43.23 66.40
C LEU A 629 -30.20 -44.68 66.42
N LYS A 630 -30.09 -45.41 65.29
CA LYS A 630 -30.36 -46.87 65.27
C LYS A 630 -29.35 -47.66 66.11
N ALA A 631 -28.06 -47.32 66.04
CA ALA A 631 -27.02 -47.94 66.87
C ALA A 631 -27.29 -47.68 68.37
N ASP A 632 -27.53 -46.43 68.77
CA ASP A 632 -27.90 -46.02 70.13
C ASP A 632 -29.16 -46.75 70.63
N VAL A 633 -30.20 -46.86 69.79
CA VAL A 633 -31.42 -47.62 70.14
C VAL A 633 -31.12 -49.12 70.28
N SER A 634 -30.23 -49.69 69.48
CA SER A 634 -29.81 -51.09 69.62
C SER A 634 -28.99 -51.32 70.90
N GLU A 635 -28.09 -50.40 71.24
CA GLU A 635 -27.26 -50.44 72.44
C GLU A 635 -28.11 -50.26 73.71
N ARG A 636 -29.08 -49.35 73.68
CA ARG A 636 -30.10 -49.20 74.74
C ARG A 636 -30.97 -50.45 74.88
N LYS A 637 -31.37 -51.11 73.78
CA LYS A 637 -32.08 -52.39 73.84
C LYS A 637 -31.23 -53.50 74.47
N ILE A 638 -29.94 -53.59 74.14
CA ILE A 638 -29.01 -54.54 74.77
C ILE A 638 -28.86 -54.24 76.27
N LYS A 639 -28.69 -52.96 76.65
CA LYS A 639 -28.63 -52.53 78.06
C LYS A 639 -29.90 -52.88 78.83
N ILE A 640 -31.08 -52.68 78.24
CA ILE A 640 -32.39 -53.06 78.81
C ILE A 640 -32.48 -54.57 78.95
N GLY A 641 -32.15 -55.35 77.91
CA GLY A 641 -32.13 -56.81 77.96
C GLY A 641 -31.20 -57.35 79.06
N ALA A 642 -30.02 -56.74 79.22
CA ALA A 642 -29.10 -57.08 80.31
C ALA A 642 -29.60 -56.67 81.70
N ILE A 643 -30.49 -55.67 81.82
CA ILE A 643 -31.17 -55.35 83.09
C ILE A 643 -32.29 -56.36 83.36
N ILE A 644 -33.09 -56.71 82.36
CA ILE A 644 -34.15 -57.72 82.45
C ILE A 644 -33.55 -59.08 82.86
N ALA A 645 -32.53 -59.57 82.16
CA ALA A 645 -31.87 -60.84 82.48
C ALA A 645 -31.25 -60.86 83.89
N ARG A 646 -30.70 -59.72 84.37
CA ARG A 646 -30.21 -59.60 85.76
C ARG A 646 -31.34 -59.61 86.79
N TYR A 647 -32.49 -59.01 86.47
CA TYR A 647 -33.67 -59.04 87.32
C TYR A 647 -34.29 -60.44 87.37
N GLU A 648 -34.47 -61.09 86.22
CA GLU A 648 -34.96 -62.46 86.08
C GLU A 648 -34.06 -63.44 86.85
N HIS A 649 -32.74 -63.36 86.66
CA HIS A 649 -31.81 -64.25 87.35
C HIS A 649 -31.70 -63.95 88.86
N ALA A 650 -31.88 -62.70 89.31
CA ALA A 650 -32.00 -62.37 90.74
C ALA A 650 -33.30 -62.90 91.36
N VAL A 651 -34.40 -62.90 90.60
CA VAL A 651 -35.69 -63.52 90.99
C VAL A 651 -35.60 -65.05 90.99
N GLU A 652 -34.80 -65.64 90.11
CA GLU A 652 -34.53 -67.07 90.05
C GLU A 652 -33.62 -67.53 91.19
N LEU A 653 -32.59 -66.74 91.54
CA LEU A 653 -31.70 -66.96 92.70
C LEU A 653 -32.41 -66.83 94.06
N LEU A 654 -33.55 -66.13 94.14
CA LEU A 654 -34.43 -66.13 95.31
C LEU A 654 -35.18 -67.48 95.48
N GLY A 655 -35.22 -68.31 94.44
CA GLY A 655 -35.83 -69.63 94.45
C GLY A 655 -37.35 -69.64 94.32
N ARG A 656 -37.91 -70.85 94.34
CA ARG A 656 -39.35 -71.12 94.33
C ARG A 656 -39.70 -72.01 95.52
N ASN A 657 -40.86 -71.78 96.12
CA ASN A 657 -41.44 -72.68 97.12
C ASN A 657 -41.90 -73.99 96.46
N GLU A 658 -42.24 -74.99 97.27
CA GLU A 658 -42.72 -76.31 96.81
C GLU A 658 -44.01 -76.19 95.96
N ASP A 659 -44.84 -75.18 96.21
CA ASP A 659 -46.02 -74.81 95.39
C ASP A 659 -45.68 -74.01 94.10
N GLY A 660 -44.41 -73.94 93.70
CA GLY A 660 -43.95 -73.29 92.46
C GLY A 660 -43.93 -71.75 92.47
N THR A 661 -44.53 -71.11 93.48
CA THR A 661 -44.51 -69.64 93.67
C THR A 661 -43.12 -69.12 94.05
N LEU A 662 -42.78 -67.91 93.61
CA LEU A 662 -41.51 -67.24 93.94
C LEU A 662 -41.39 -66.94 95.44
N VAL A 663 -40.22 -67.19 96.04
CA VAL A 663 -40.01 -66.95 97.47
C VAL A 663 -39.85 -65.45 97.73
N SER A 664 -40.69 -64.88 98.60
CA SER A 664 -40.55 -63.49 99.02
C SER A 664 -39.41 -63.35 100.04
N ALA A 665 -38.62 -62.27 99.95
CA ALA A 665 -37.48 -62.01 100.83
C ALA A 665 -37.83 -61.91 102.34
N VAL A 666 -39.13 -61.82 102.68
CA VAL A 666 -39.63 -61.94 104.06
C VAL A 666 -39.60 -63.39 104.55
N GLN A 667 -39.97 -64.36 103.70
CA GLN A 667 -40.02 -65.79 104.07
C GLN A 667 -38.62 -66.36 104.35
N VAL A 668 -37.62 -65.99 103.56
CA VAL A 668 -36.21 -66.39 103.78
C VAL A 668 -35.71 -65.93 105.15
N LYS A 669 -36.04 -64.69 105.56
CA LYS A 669 -35.68 -64.18 106.89
C LYS A 669 -36.34 -64.96 108.04
N VAL A 670 -37.54 -65.50 107.84
CA VAL A 670 -38.22 -66.35 108.84
C VAL A 670 -37.57 -67.72 108.92
N LYS A 671 -37.27 -68.39 107.79
CA LYS A 671 -36.55 -69.69 107.80
C LYS A 671 -35.17 -69.57 108.45
N ASN A 672 -34.37 -68.56 108.07
CA ASN A 672 -33.03 -68.37 108.66
C ASN A 672 -33.09 -68.07 110.18
N ALA A 673 -34.16 -67.45 110.68
CA ALA A 673 -34.36 -67.25 112.12
C ALA A 673 -34.68 -68.57 112.85
N GLN A 674 -35.45 -69.47 112.21
CA GLN A 674 -35.77 -70.80 112.74
C GLN A 674 -34.55 -71.72 112.76
N GLU A 675 -33.79 -71.82 111.66
CA GLU A 675 -32.55 -72.60 111.59
C GLU A 675 -31.51 -72.12 112.61
N LYS A 676 -31.34 -70.80 112.77
CA LYS A 676 -30.41 -70.24 113.77
C LYS A 676 -30.75 -70.69 115.20
N GLN A 677 -32.04 -70.87 115.53
CA GLN A 677 -32.44 -71.34 116.85
C GLN A 677 -32.25 -72.85 117.04
N LEU A 678 -32.43 -73.65 115.98
CA LEU A 678 -32.12 -75.09 116.00
C LEU A 678 -30.61 -75.34 116.16
N LEU A 679 -29.77 -74.67 115.35
CA LEU A 679 -28.31 -74.77 115.44
C LEU A 679 -27.75 -74.33 116.80
N MET A 680 -28.42 -73.38 117.48
CA MET A 680 -28.03 -72.96 118.82
C MET A 680 -28.38 -74.00 119.90
N GLN A 681 -29.41 -74.83 119.70
CA GLN A 681 -29.70 -75.98 120.56
C GLN A 681 -28.71 -77.13 120.31
N GLU A 682 -28.40 -77.42 119.04
CA GLU A 682 -27.44 -78.45 118.66
C GLU A 682 -26.00 -78.12 119.13
N GLY A 683 -25.58 -76.86 119.03
CA GLY A 683 -24.29 -76.39 119.56
C GLY A 683 -24.12 -76.62 121.06
N ASN A 684 -25.18 -76.40 121.86
CA ASN A 684 -25.16 -76.69 123.30
C ASN A 684 -25.01 -78.20 123.59
N MET A 685 -25.73 -79.04 122.83
CA MET A 685 -25.63 -80.51 122.92
C MET A 685 -24.25 -81.04 122.49
N LEU A 686 -23.56 -80.36 121.58
CA LEU A 686 -22.22 -80.73 121.15
C LEU A 686 -21.15 -80.32 122.19
N ASN A 687 -21.30 -79.14 122.80
CA ASN A 687 -20.38 -78.63 123.82
C ASN A 687 -20.33 -79.55 125.07
N GLU A 688 -21.46 -80.12 125.50
CA GLU A 688 -21.49 -81.08 126.62
C GLU A 688 -20.74 -82.40 126.30
N LYS A 689 -20.63 -82.78 125.02
CA LYS A 689 -19.84 -83.94 124.59
C LYS A 689 -18.34 -83.64 124.59
N VAL A 690 -17.93 -82.43 124.19
CA VAL A 690 -16.51 -81.98 124.24
C VAL A 690 -15.99 -82.03 125.68
N VAL A 691 -16.74 -81.47 126.65
CA VAL A 691 -16.35 -81.45 128.07
C VAL A 691 -16.30 -82.85 128.72
N LYS A 692 -16.81 -83.91 128.06
CA LYS A 692 -16.58 -85.31 128.43
C LYS A 692 -15.29 -85.84 127.80
N ALA A 693 -15.11 -85.68 126.49
CA ALA A 693 -13.89 -86.10 125.78
C ALA A 693 -12.59 -85.50 126.35
N GLU A 694 -12.60 -84.24 126.77
CA GLU A 694 -11.44 -83.56 127.39
C GLU A 694 -10.98 -84.20 128.72
N ARG A 695 -11.86 -84.89 129.44
CA ARG A 695 -11.50 -85.65 130.66
C ARG A 695 -10.93 -87.02 130.32
N ASP A 696 -11.48 -87.69 129.32
CA ASP A 696 -11.03 -89.01 128.90
C ASP A 696 -9.64 -88.94 128.24
N ILE A 697 -9.35 -87.87 127.48
CA ILE A 697 -8.01 -87.60 126.93
C ILE A 697 -6.95 -87.53 128.04
N LYS A 698 -7.20 -86.79 129.13
CA LYS A 698 -6.26 -86.70 130.28
C LYS A 698 -6.06 -88.02 131.02
N MET A 699 -7.03 -88.92 131.01
CA MET A 699 -6.86 -90.29 131.53
C MET A 699 -5.95 -91.10 130.61
N ILE A 700 -6.19 -91.02 129.29
CA ILE A 700 -5.44 -91.78 128.28
C ILE A 700 -3.98 -91.32 128.20
N GLU A 701 -3.68 -90.01 128.18
CA GLU A 701 -2.31 -89.48 128.17
C GLU A 701 -1.45 -90.05 129.31
N ASN A 702 -1.98 -90.07 130.53
CA ASN A 702 -1.28 -90.62 131.70
C ASN A 702 -0.97 -92.12 131.55
N THR A 703 -1.88 -92.91 130.98
CA THR A 703 -1.62 -94.34 130.70
C THR A 703 -0.63 -94.55 129.55
N LEU A 704 -0.68 -93.70 128.52
CA LEU A 704 0.17 -93.80 127.34
C LEU A 704 1.64 -93.52 127.66
N VAL A 705 1.93 -92.56 128.54
CA VAL A 705 3.30 -92.28 129.03
C VAL A 705 3.90 -93.50 129.74
N LEU A 706 3.12 -94.19 130.57
CA LEU A 706 3.58 -95.37 131.31
C LEU A 706 3.92 -96.54 130.37
N VAL A 707 3.02 -96.84 129.42
CA VAL A 707 3.19 -97.93 128.44
C VAL A 707 4.31 -97.63 127.44
N ASN A 708 4.47 -96.37 127.02
CA ASN A 708 5.57 -95.99 126.13
C ASN A 708 6.93 -96.18 126.80
N HIS A 709 7.06 -95.90 128.10
CA HIS A 709 8.34 -96.10 128.80
C HIS A 709 8.72 -97.58 128.90
N SER A 710 7.75 -98.50 129.11
CA SER A 710 8.03 -99.94 129.05
C SER A 710 8.35 -100.43 127.64
N ASN A 711 7.65 -99.94 126.61
CA ASN A 711 7.90 -100.32 125.22
C ASN A 711 9.22 -99.78 124.67
N GLU A 712 9.67 -98.59 125.10
CA GLU A 712 11.01 -98.08 124.77
C GLU A 712 12.12 -99.01 125.28
N ARG A 713 12.00 -99.56 126.50
CA ARG A 713 12.97 -100.54 127.03
C ARG A 713 12.97 -101.83 126.19
N TYR A 714 11.81 -102.36 125.82
CA TYR A 714 11.73 -103.56 124.96
C TYR A 714 12.27 -103.32 123.53
N LYS A 715 11.99 -102.17 122.91
CA LYS A 715 12.56 -101.80 121.60
C LYS A 715 14.08 -101.71 121.63
N LYS A 716 14.66 -101.08 122.66
CA LYS A 716 16.12 -100.94 122.83
C LYS A 716 16.87 -102.26 123.04
N THR A 717 16.16 -103.38 123.17
CA THR A 717 16.72 -104.74 123.25
C THR A 717 16.59 -105.53 121.93
N THR A 718 15.93 -104.98 120.89
CA THR A 718 15.51 -105.74 119.69
C THR A 718 15.82 -105.08 118.33
N GLU A 719 16.44 -103.90 118.30
CA GLU A 719 16.64 -103.11 117.07
C GLU A 719 18.05 -103.27 116.46
N ASN A 720 18.11 -103.66 115.18
CA ASN A 720 19.32 -103.68 114.33
C ASN A 720 18.94 -103.14 112.94
N VAL A 721 19.83 -102.35 112.32
CA VAL A 721 19.51 -101.44 111.21
C VAL A 721 19.85 -102.02 109.83
N VAL A 722 19.02 -101.72 108.82
CA VAL A 722 19.44 -101.58 107.41
C VAL A 722 18.68 -100.40 106.77
N GLU A 723 19.41 -99.51 106.10
CA GLU A 723 18.85 -98.37 105.35
C GLU A 723 18.63 -98.76 103.87
N ASN A 724 17.51 -98.31 103.27
CA ASN A 724 17.21 -98.04 101.84
C ASN A 724 15.71 -98.30 101.53
N SER A 725 14.94 -97.27 101.18
CA SER A 725 13.57 -97.37 100.65
C SER A 725 13.47 -96.75 99.25
N LYS A 726 12.51 -97.22 98.43
CA LYS A 726 12.36 -96.81 97.02
C LYS A 726 11.88 -95.37 96.83
N GLU A 727 11.20 -94.81 97.84
CA GLU A 727 10.48 -93.53 97.74
C GLU A 727 11.38 -92.33 97.42
N GLU A 728 12.68 -92.41 97.76
CA GLU A 728 13.65 -91.36 97.44
C GLU A 728 14.06 -91.30 95.95
N ALA A 729 13.84 -92.38 95.19
CA ALA A 729 14.21 -92.44 93.77
C ALA A 729 13.14 -91.76 92.88
N ASP A 730 11.86 -92.07 93.13
CA ASP A 730 10.73 -91.56 92.34
C ASP A 730 10.59 -90.04 92.49
N LEU A 731 10.87 -89.51 93.69
CA LEU A 731 10.86 -88.07 94.01
C LEU A 731 11.91 -87.27 93.20
N ARG A 732 13.03 -87.91 92.82
CA ARG A 732 14.08 -87.30 91.98
C ARG A 732 13.69 -87.30 90.50
N SER A 733 13.01 -88.35 90.03
CA SER A 733 12.48 -88.45 88.65
C SER A 733 11.48 -87.34 88.34
N LEU A 734 10.47 -87.17 89.21
CA LEU A 734 9.37 -86.22 88.98
C LEU A 734 9.83 -84.75 88.95
N ASN A 735 10.84 -84.41 89.76
CA ASN A 735 11.42 -83.06 89.80
C ASN A 735 12.16 -82.67 88.50
N ALA A 736 12.74 -83.63 87.76
CA ALA A 736 13.41 -83.33 86.51
C ALA A 736 12.42 -82.81 85.44
N GLN A 737 11.30 -83.53 85.28
CA GLN A 737 10.27 -83.23 84.28
C GLN A 737 9.59 -81.87 84.53
N LEU A 738 9.36 -81.53 85.81
CA LEU A 738 8.78 -80.24 86.21
C LEU A 738 9.66 -79.04 85.78
N ASN A 739 10.98 -79.15 85.94
CA ASN A 739 11.91 -78.06 85.63
C ASN A 739 12.04 -77.79 84.13
N GLU A 740 11.97 -78.83 83.30
CA GLU A 740 12.05 -78.68 81.83
C GLU A 740 10.82 -77.95 81.26
N ALA A 741 9.61 -78.30 81.73
CA ALA A 741 8.38 -77.61 81.35
C ALA A 741 8.39 -76.11 81.75
N LEU A 742 8.95 -75.79 82.93
CA LEU A 742 9.09 -74.42 83.41
C LEU A 742 10.08 -73.59 82.57
N MET A 743 11.17 -74.19 82.07
CA MET A 743 12.09 -73.51 81.14
C MET A 743 11.41 -73.14 79.82
N GLN A 744 10.65 -74.05 79.23
CA GLN A 744 9.94 -73.80 77.96
C GLN A 744 8.89 -72.67 78.12
N LEU A 745 8.11 -72.71 79.21
CA LEU A 745 7.14 -71.66 79.55
C LEU A 745 7.81 -70.28 79.73
N LYS A 746 8.98 -70.24 80.35
CA LYS A 746 9.74 -69.01 80.60
C LYS A 746 10.23 -68.36 79.30
N ASN A 747 10.73 -69.15 78.36
CA ASN A 747 11.20 -68.67 77.06
C ASN A 747 10.04 -68.13 76.20
N LEU A 748 8.89 -68.81 76.20
CA LEU A 748 7.70 -68.34 75.48
C LEU A 748 7.20 -66.99 76.03
N LYS A 749 7.17 -66.83 77.36
CA LYS A 749 6.80 -65.57 78.02
C LYS A 749 7.79 -64.44 77.72
N ALA A 750 9.09 -64.73 77.67
CA ALA A 750 10.11 -63.73 77.33
C ALA A 750 9.91 -63.15 75.90
N ASN A 751 9.65 -64.02 74.92
CA ASN A 751 9.40 -63.62 73.53
C ASN A 751 8.09 -62.82 73.39
N TYR A 752 7.03 -63.20 74.11
CA TYR A 752 5.78 -62.45 74.17
C TYR A 752 5.99 -61.04 74.77
N VAL A 753 6.70 -60.93 75.90
CA VAL A 753 6.99 -59.63 76.52
C VAL A 753 7.87 -58.75 75.63
N TYR A 754 8.87 -59.32 74.94
CA TYR A 754 9.69 -58.56 73.99
C TYR A 754 8.87 -57.99 72.83
N THR A 755 8.00 -58.81 72.23
CA THR A 755 7.16 -58.38 71.10
C THR A 755 6.05 -57.42 71.51
N ALA A 756 5.46 -57.57 72.71
CA ALA A 756 4.53 -56.60 73.28
C ALA A 756 5.20 -55.25 73.55
N ASN A 757 6.35 -55.23 74.22
CA ASN A 757 7.09 -54.00 74.51
C ASN A 757 7.52 -53.24 73.23
N GLU A 758 7.88 -53.95 72.16
CA GLU A 758 8.22 -53.33 70.88
C GLU A 758 6.98 -52.77 70.16
N LEU A 759 5.82 -53.45 70.27
CA LEU A 759 4.54 -52.93 69.79
C LEU A 759 4.16 -51.64 70.53
N ASP A 760 4.25 -51.63 71.86
CA ASP A 760 3.96 -50.47 72.70
C ASP A 760 4.93 -49.31 72.40
N ARG A 761 6.22 -49.61 72.18
CA ARG A 761 7.23 -48.62 71.76
C ARG A 761 6.86 -47.97 70.43
N LEU A 762 6.40 -48.75 69.46
CA LEU A 762 5.97 -48.25 68.15
C LEU A 762 4.63 -47.49 68.22
N GLN A 763 3.69 -47.92 69.08
CA GLN A 763 2.45 -47.17 69.32
C GLN A 763 2.74 -45.82 69.97
N PHE A 764 3.61 -45.76 70.99
CA PHE A 764 4.02 -44.51 71.63
C PHE A 764 4.73 -43.57 70.65
N GLN A 765 5.59 -44.09 69.76
CA GLN A 765 6.20 -43.29 68.69
C GLN A 765 5.16 -42.76 67.70
N ARG A 766 4.14 -43.55 67.35
CA ARG A 766 3.04 -43.12 66.49
C ARG A 766 2.21 -42.01 67.15
N GLU A 767 1.83 -42.18 68.41
CA GLU A 767 1.08 -41.16 69.17
C GLU A 767 1.85 -39.86 69.38
N LEU A 768 3.17 -39.92 69.53
CA LEU A 768 4.01 -38.73 69.63
C LEU A 768 4.01 -37.96 68.31
N ILE A 769 4.18 -38.66 67.19
CA ILE A 769 4.11 -38.06 65.84
C ILE A 769 2.71 -37.51 65.54
N GLU A 770 1.64 -38.21 65.95
CA GLU A 770 0.26 -37.73 65.82
C GLU A 770 0.05 -36.42 66.62
N LYS A 771 0.56 -36.34 67.85
CA LYS A 771 0.51 -35.11 68.67
C LYS A 771 1.34 -33.97 68.07
N ASP A 772 2.56 -34.24 67.60
CA ASP A 772 3.40 -33.23 66.93
C ASP A 772 2.70 -32.68 65.67
N LEU A 773 1.99 -33.52 64.92
CA LEU A 773 1.24 -33.13 63.72
C LEU A 773 -0.01 -32.30 64.08
N ASP A 774 -0.74 -32.66 65.14
CA ASP A 774 -1.88 -31.90 65.67
C ASP A 774 -1.46 -30.56 66.30
N ASP A 775 -0.31 -30.50 66.97
CA ASP A 775 0.27 -29.25 67.49
C ASP A 775 0.73 -28.34 66.34
N VAL A 776 1.43 -28.87 65.32
CA VAL A 776 1.78 -28.11 64.10
C VAL A 776 0.54 -27.65 63.34
N SER A 777 -0.53 -28.45 63.32
CA SER A 777 -1.82 -28.09 62.73
C SER A 777 -2.47 -26.93 63.50
N ARG A 778 -2.52 -27.01 64.84
CA ARG A 778 -3.00 -25.93 65.71
C ARG A 778 -2.17 -24.66 65.58
N TYR A 779 -0.84 -24.73 65.62
CA TYR A 779 0.04 -23.58 65.36
C TYR A 779 -0.20 -22.97 63.97
N ARG A 780 -0.48 -23.77 62.92
CA ARG A 780 -0.86 -23.23 61.61
C ARG A 780 -2.22 -22.53 61.61
N MET A 781 -3.21 -23.06 62.32
CA MET A 781 -4.52 -22.42 62.47
C MET A 781 -4.42 -21.12 63.28
N GLU A 782 -3.72 -21.14 64.41
CA GLU A 782 -3.51 -19.95 65.25
C GLU A 782 -2.72 -18.87 64.51
N ASN A 783 -1.66 -19.22 63.78
CA ASN A 783 -0.93 -18.27 62.94
C ASN A 783 -1.79 -17.73 61.78
N ASN A 784 -2.68 -18.54 61.19
CA ASN A 784 -3.62 -18.08 60.18
C ASN A 784 -4.66 -17.11 60.76
N ASP A 785 -5.19 -17.39 61.96
CA ASP A 785 -6.12 -16.51 62.67
C ASP A 785 -5.44 -15.21 63.13
N GLN A 786 -4.18 -15.27 63.55
CA GLN A 786 -3.35 -14.09 63.80
C GLN A 786 -3.12 -13.29 62.51
N LEU A 787 -2.81 -13.93 61.40
CA LEU A 787 -2.63 -13.27 60.10
C LEU A 787 -3.94 -12.62 59.62
N MET A 788 -5.09 -13.26 59.81
CA MET A 788 -6.41 -12.69 59.53
C MET A 788 -6.75 -11.50 60.45
N LYS A 789 -6.40 -11.57 61.74
CA LYS A 789 -6.53 -10.44 62.69
C LYS A 789 -5.64 -9.27 62.26
N ILE A 790 -4.35 -9.51 61.99
CA ILE A 790 -3.40 -8.51 61.50
C ILE A 790 -3.86 -7.90 60.17
N HIS A 791 -4.39 -8.71 59.24
CA HIS A 791 -4.90 -8.21 57.96
C HIS A 791 -6.12 -7.30 58.15
N LYS A 792 -7.05 -7.68 59.05
CA LYS A 792 -8.18 -6.84 59.44
C LYS A 792 -7.73 -5.57 60.16
N GLU A 793 -6.77 -5.65 61.07
CA GLU A 793 -6.20 -4.51 61.79
C GLU A 793 -5.46 -3.55 60.84
N ILE A 794 -4.78 -4.05 59.81
CA ILE A 794 -4.19 -3.24 58.74
C ILE A 794 -5.27 -2.52 57.93
N LEU A 795 -6.41 -3.15 57.64
CA LEU A 795 -7.54 -2.51 56.96
C LEU A 795 -8.22 -1.46 57.86
N ASP A 796 -8.46 -1.80 59.13
CA ASP A 796 -9.02 -0.88 60.12
C ASP A 796 -8.08 0.31 60.37
N GLN A 797 -6.77 0.10 60.49
CA GLN A 797 -5.76 1.16 60.59
C GLN A 797 -5.67 1.99 59.32
N LYS A 798 -5.76 1.41 58.12
CA LYS A 798 -5.87 2.19 56.86
C LYS A 798 -7.12 3.08 56.88
N SER A 799 -8.27 2.56 57.30
CA SER A 799 -9.51 3.35 57.38
C SER A 799 -9.44 4.46 58.45
N LYS A 800 -8.80 4.20 59.60
CA LYS A 800 -8.53 5.18 60.66
C LYS A 800 -7.53 6.23 60.20
N MET A 801 -6.46 5.83 59.52
CA MET A 801 -5.48 6.74 58.93
C MET A 801 -6.11 7.64 57.86
N GLU A 802 -7.00 7.12 57.00
CA GLU A 802 -7.74 7.97 56.07
C GLU A 802 -8.71 8.92 56.75
N ARG A 803 -9.37 8.48 57.82
CA ARG A 803 -10.29 9.30 58.60
C ARG A 803 -9.52 10.43 59.30
N ALA A 804 -8.44 10.11 60.00
CA ALA A 804 -7.52 11.07 60.59
C ALA A 804 -6.89 12.00 59.53
N LYS A 805 -6.53 11.52 58.33
CA LYS A 805 -6.05 12.37 57.22
C LYS A 805 -7.15 13.29 56.66
N ARG A 806 -8.42 12.93 56.77
CA ARG A 806 -9.57 13.80 56.41
C ARG A 806 -9.88 14.80 57.52
N GLU A 807 -9.90 14.36 58.77
CA GLU A 807 -10.10 15.20 59.96
C GLU A 807 -8.97 16.23 60.10
N MET A 808 -7.70 15.82 60.02
CA MET A 808 -6.54 16.72 59.99
C MET A 808 -6.58 17.71 58.82
N LYS A 809 -7.09 17.30 57.65
CA LYS A 809 -7.33 18.22 56.51
C LYS A 809 -8.53 19.15 56.72
N SER A 810 -9.52 18.78 57.53
CA SER A 810 -10.57 19.68 57.98
C SER A 810 -9.98 20.66 58.99
N SER A 811 -9.47 20.17 60.12
CA SER A 811 -8.97 21.03 61.20
C SER A 811 -7.85 21.97 60.75
N ARG A 812 -6.97 21.59 59.82
CA ARG A 812 -5.99 22.53 59.24
C ARG A 812 -6.68 23.60 58.37
N LYS A 813 -7.72 23.27 57.59
CA LYS A 813 -8.55 24.28 56.90
C LYS A 813 -9.28 25.18 57.90
N ASP A 814 -9.88 24.60 58.92
CA ASP A 814 -10.65 25.31 59.95
C ASP A 814 -9.74 26.30 60.71
N VAL A 815 -8.49 25.92 61.02
CA VAL A 815 -7.45 26.82 61.55
C VAL A 815 -7.07 27.92 60.52
N THR A 816 -6.85 27.58 59.25
CA THR A 816 -6.58 28.60 58.20
C THR A 816 -7.74 29.55 57.88
N GLN A 817 -8.97 29.24 58.32
CA GLN A 817 -10.15 30.10 58.12
C GLN A 817 -10.48 30.97 59.34
N ASN A 818 -10.10 30.56 60.55
CA ASN A 818 -10.40 31.29 61.78
C ASN A 818 -9.28 32.22 62.27
N LEU A 819 -8.08 32.15 61.67
CA LEU A 819 -6.93 33.01 62.02
C LEU A 819 -6.47 33.80 60.80
N ASN A 820 -6.73 35.11 60.83
CA ASN A 820 -6.50 36.03 59.70
C ASN A 820 -5.12 36.73 59.75
N ASP A 821 -4.17 36.16 60.49
CA ASP A 821 -2.85 36.76 60.77
C ASP A 821 -1.72 35.83 60.26
N GLN A 822 -1.06 36.26 59.20
CA GLN A 822 -0.22 35.42 58.34
C GLN A 822 1.01 34.87 59.08
N ASP A 823 1.65 35.69 59.92
CA ASP A 823 2.87 35.30 60.63
C ASP A 823 2.57 34.35 61.79
N PHE A 824 1.43 34.51 62.47
CA PHE A 824 0.98 33.55 63.47
C PHE A 824 0.67 32.19 62.83
N LEU A 825 0.06 32.18 61.64
CA LEU A 825 -0.22 30.95 60.90
C LEU A 825 1.06 30.24 60.45
N ILE A 826 2.08 30.99 60.00
CA ILE A 826 3.42 30.46 59.65
C ILE A 826 4.16 29.95 60.90
N MET A 827 4.04 30.62 62.05
CA MET A 827 4.62 30.17 63.31
C MET A 827 3.91 28.92 63.86
N PHE A 828 2.58 28.82 63.68
CA PHE A 828 1.80 27.64 64.06
C PHE A 828 2.12 26.44 63.17
N ASP A 829 2.16 26.59 61.84
CA ASP A 829 2.59 25.49 60.95
C ASP A 829 4.05 25.08 61.23
N LYS A 830 4.94 26.01 61.59
CA LYS A 830 6.31 25.68 62.03
C LYS A 830 6.36 24.95 63.37
N ASP A 831 5.57 25.37 64.37
CA ASP A 831 5.50 24.70 65.67
C ASP A 831 4.84 23.31 65.57
N LEU A 832 3.86 23.17 64.65
CA LEU A 832 3.26 21.89 64.29
C LEU A 832 4.28 20.97 63.59
N ASP A 833 5.03 21.49 62.62
CA ASP A 833 6.13 20.75 61.97
C ASP A 833 7.22 20.38 62.98
N VAL A 834 7.65 21.29 63.87
CA VAL A 834 8.63 20.99 64.93
C VAL A 834 8.10 19.89 65.85
N LYS A 835 6.87 19.99 66.35
CA LYS A 835 6.26 18.94 67.18
C LYS A 835 6.09 17.62 66.43
N GLU A 836 5.79 17.63 65.13
CA GLU A 836 5.75 16.41 64.32
C GLU A 836 7.15 15.81 64.15
N LYS A 837 8.19 16.63 63.97
CA LYS A 837 9.58 16.18 63.87
C LYS A 837 10.11 15.65 65.20
N GLU A 838 9.82 16.33 66.32
CA GLU A 838 10.10 15.84 67.68
C GLU A 838 9.37 14.53 67.96
N HIS A 839 8.09 14.43 67.62
CA HIS A 839 7.33 13.18 67.79
C HIS A 839 7.90 12.04 66.92
N ARG A 840 8.21 12.29 65.65
CA ARG A 840 8.87 11.30 64.78
C ARG A 840 10.27 10.92 65.29
N ASN A 841 11.03 11.86 65.84
CA ASN A 841 12.35 11.60 66.43
C ASN A 841 12.24 10.77 67.72
N ASN A 842 11.28 11.09 68.59
CA ASN A 842 10.99 10.31 69.80
C ASN A 842 10.48 8.90 69.47
N VAL A 843 9.63 8.74 68.45
CA VAL A 843 9.19 7.41 67.96
C VAL A 843 10.37 6.64 67.37
N ALA A 844 11.29 7.27 66.63
CA ALA A 844 12.50 6.62 66.13
C ALA A 844 13.46 6.21 67.26
N LEU A 845 13.64 7.05 68.28
CA LEU A 845 14.41 6.74 69.48
C LEU A 845 13.76 5.62 70.32
N GLN A 846 12.43 5.55 70.35
CA GLN A 846 11.69 4.50 71.05
C GLN A 846 11.73 3.17 70.29
N GLN A 847 11.67 3.19 68.95
CA GLN A 847 11.94 2.01 68.11
C GLN A 847 13.40 1.54 68.23
N LEU A 848 14.35 2.46 68.40
CA LEU A 848 15.73 2.10 68.74
C LEU A 848 15.83 1.47 70.13
N ALA A 849 15.07 1.92 71.12
CA ALA A 849 15.00 1.27 72.43
C ALA A 849 14.43 -0.16 72.35
N GLU A 850 13.33 -0.35 71.61
CA GLU A 850 12.75 -1.67 71.36
C GLU A 850 13.71 -2.61 70.58
N MET A 851 14.56 -2.07 69.70
CA MET A 851 15.66 -2.84 69.07
C MET A 851 16.83 -3.14 70.02
N VAL A 852 17.10 -2.30 71.01
CA VAL A 852 18.12 -2.57 72.04
C VAL A 852 17.67 -3.70 72.99
N ASP A 853 16.39 -3.74 73.35
CA ASP A 853 15.83 -4.78 74.22
C ASP A 853 15.63 -6.13 73.49
N SER A 854 15.42 -6.12 72.17
CA SER A 854 15.16 -7.34 71.37
C SER A 854 16.41 -7.99 70.75
N VAL A 855 17.54 -7.30 70.62
CA VAL A 855 18.77 -7.84 70.02
C VAL A 855 19.96 -7.72 70.97
N ILE A 856 20.21 -8.82 71.71
CA ILE A 856 21.29 -8.93 72.69
C ILE A 856 22.65 -8.62 72.04
N GLY A 857 23.33 -7.60 72.57
CA GLY A 857 24.64 -7.14 72.11
C GLY A 857 24.64 -5.89 71.24
N MET A 858 23.48 -5.43 70.73
CA MET A 858 23.41 -4.21 69.91
C MET A 858 23.28 -2.92 70.74
N GLY A 859 22.81 -3.04 71.99
CA GLY A 859 22.68 -1.96 72.97
C GLY A 859 23.90 -1.06 73.16
N PRO A 860 25.12 -1.59 73.39
CA PRO A 860 26.31 -0.78 73.59
C PRO A 860 26.66 0.09 72.36
N ILE A 861 26.49 -0.44 71.15
CA ILE A 861 26.84 0.23 69.89
C ILE A 861 25.85 1.37 69.61
N ILE A 862 24.54 1.12 69.77
CA ILE A 862 23.50 2.15 69.63
C ILE A 862 23.67 3.24 70.69
N SER A 863 23.94 2.86 71.94
CA SER A 863 24.17 3.81 73.04
C SER A 863 25.41 4.68 72.81
N GLN A 864 26.51 4.10 72.29
CA GLN A 864 27.71 4.87 71.95
C GLN A 864 27.41 5.92 70.87
N HIS A 865 26.80 5.53 69.74
CA HIS A 865 26.53 6.47 68.64
C HIS A 865 25.49 7.55 69.00
N LEU A 866 24.56 7.28 69.91
CA LEU A 866 23.64 8.31 70.42
C LEU A 866 24.35 9.30 71.35
N CYS A 867 25.22 8.82 72.26
CA CYS A 867 26.07 9.68 73.09
C CYS A 867 27.04 10.53 72.23
N GLU A 868 27.63 9.97 71.16
CA GLU A 868 28.46 10.69 70.18
C GLU A 868 27.70 11.80 69.41
N LYS A 869 26.36 11.81 69.48
CA LYS A 869 25.49 12.84 68.88
C LYS A 869 24.70 13.66 69.91
N GLY A 870 24.96 13.48 71.21
CA GLY A 870 24.30 14.23 72.28
C GLY A 870 22.81 13.90 72.47
N LEU A 871 22.35 12.75 71.97
CA LEU A 871 20.97 12.29 72.13
C LEU A 871 20.89 11.24 73.25
N SER A 872 19.94 11.38 74.15
CA SER A 872 19.66 10.39 75.19
C SER A 872 18.54 9.43 74.76
N MET A 873 18.65 8.17 75.16
CA MET A 873 17.57 7.20 75.01
C MET A 873 16.40 7.57 75.95
N PRO A 874 15.15 7.57 75.47
CA PRO A 874 13.98 7.74 76.34
C PRO A 874 13.96 6.65 77.41
N HIS A 875 13.90 7.04 78.69
CA HIS A 875 13.71 6.06 79.76
C HIS A 875 12.35 5.38 79.60
N ALA A 876 12.35 4.05 79.56
CA ALA A 876 11.14 3.24 79.42
C ALA A 876 10.15 3.53 80.57
N ALA A 877 9.07 4.24 80.25
CA ALA A 877 7.99 4.51 81.18
C ALA A 877 7.22 3.20 81.45
N GLY A 878 7.45 2.60 82.61
CA GLY A 878 6.89 1.30 82.96
C GLY A 878 5.36 1.30 83.02
N SER A 879 4.73 0.39 82.27
CA SER A 879 3.29 0.13 82.38
C SER A 879 3.00 -0.91 83.47
N SER A 880 1.90 -0.72 84.21
CA SER A 880 1.64 -1.41 85.48
C SER A 880 0.89 -2.74 85.35
N ARG A 881 1.03 -3.61 86.36
CA ARG A 881 0.31 -4.89 86.50
C ARG A 881 -0.99 -4.74 87.28
N VAL A 882 -2.05 -5.40 86.82
CA VAL A 882 -3.22 -5.87 87.61
C VAL A 882 -3.69 -7.17 86.90
N THR A 883 -3.31 -8.38 87.34
CA THR A 883 -4.00 -9.29 88.31
C THR A 883 -5.48 -9.54 87.99
N SER A 884 -6.06 -10.75 88.10
CA SER A 884 -5.74 -11.94 88.94
C SER A 884 -5.74 -13.27 88.10
N HIS A 885 -5.81 -14.53 88.57
CA HIS A 885 -6.08 -15.09 89.91
C HIS A 885 -5.35 -16.42 90.27
N ARG A 886 -6.02 -17.59 90.23
CA ARG A 886 -5.65 -18.92 90.81
C ARG A 886 -6.34 -20.04 89.98
N SER A 887 -6.03 -21.34 90.04
CA SER A 887 -5.40 -22.24 91.05
C SER A 887 -4.46 -23.26 90.34
N GLU A 888 -3.41 -23.86 90.91
CA GLU A 888 -3.30 -24.81 92.06
C GLU A 888 -4.14 -26.10 91.84
N SER A 889 -3.64 -27.35 92.03
CA SER A 889 -2.31 -27.84 92.47
C SER A 889 -2.02 -29.34 92.20
N GLU A 890 -0.71 -29.67 92.11
CA GLU A 890 0.06 -30.93 92.33
C GLU A 890 -0.61 -32.30 92.64
N TYR A 891 -0.10 -33.35 91.97
CA TYR A 891 0.76 -34.43 92.54
C TYR A 891 1.52 -35.13 91.37
N SER A 892 2.82 -35.46 91.35
CA SER A 892 3.88 -35.73 92.34
C SER A 892 3.90 -37.15 92.93
N LEU A 893 4.87 -37.96 92.49
CA LEU A 893 5.85 -38.61 93.37
C LEU A 893 7.12 -39.01 92.59
N LYS A 894 8.26 -39.08 93.30
CA LYS A 894 9.61 -39.40 92.77
C LYS A 894 10.16 -40.63 93.50
N HIS A 895 11.23 -41.25 92.97
CA HIS A 895 12.48 -41.71 93.66
C HIS A 895 13.30 -42.58 92.66
N GLY A 896 14.64 -42.70 92.72
CA GLY A 896 15.60 -41.96 93.54
C GLY A 896 17.04 -42.53 93.58
N SER A 897 17.95 -42.01 92.74
CA SER A 897 19.43 -41.95 92.92
C SER A 897 20.33 -43.22 92.92
N SER A 898 21.62 -42.99 92.57
CA SER A 898 22.85 -43.56 93.19
C SER A 898 23.84 -44.42 92.35
N THR A 899 24.83 -43.72 91.76
CA THR A 899 26.29 -43.88 92.03
C THR A 899 27.11 -45.12 91.57
N LYS A 900 28.00 -44.87 90.58
CA LYS A 900 29.38 -45.42 90.32
C LYS A 900 29.65 -46.95 90.28
N VAL A 901 30.44 -47.36 89.28
CA VAL A 901 31.77 -48.01 89.45
C VAL A 901 32.60 -47.81 88.16
N SER A 902 33.92 -48.03 88.22
CA SER A 902 34.91 -47.81 87.14
C SER A 902 35.77 -49.06 86.93
N GLN A 903 36.30 -49.30 85.72
CA GLN A 903 37.70 -49.76 85.59
C GLN A 903 38.34 -49.65 84.20
N ARG A 904 39.59 -49.14 84.23
CA ARG A 904 40.81 -49.53 83.49
C ARG A 904 40.99 -49.32 81.98
N SER A 905 42.13 -48.67 81.71
CA SER A 905 42.89 -48.54 80.45
C SER A 905 44.11 -49.47 80.40
N LEU A 906 44.61 -49.73 79.19
CA LEU A 906 46.04 -49.86 78.87
C LEU A 906 46.29 -48.99 77.61
N PHE A 907 47.24 -48.04 77.59
CA PHE A 907 48.67 -48.24 77.22
C PHE A 907 48.83 -48.98 75.87
N SER A 908 49.60 -48.58 74.86
CA SER A 908 50.66 -47.56 74.61
C SER A 908 51.45 -48.12 73.40
N SER A 909 52.24 -47.43 72.57
CA SER A 909 52.53 -46.01 72.29
C SER A 909 53.53 -45.94 71.10
N CYS A 910 53.55 -44.82 70.36
CA CYS A 910 54.73 -44.04 69.87
C CYS A 910 56.05 -44.74 69.36
N SER A 911 56.92 -44.18 68.50
CA SER A 911 57.16 -42.83 67.95
C SER A 911 57.96 -42.88 66.62
N SER A 912 58.14 -41.72 65.95
CA SER A 912 59.40 -41.17 65.33
C SER A 912 60.39 -42.06 64.52
N SER A 913 61.11 -41.60 63.49
CA SER A 913 61.15 -40.34 62.71
C SER A 913 62.30 -40.39 61.68
N ASN A 914 62.25 -39.56 60.61
CA ASN A 914 63.41 -39.17 59.76
C ASN A 914 64.08 -40.31 58.92
N SER A 915 64.83 -40.09 57.82
CA SER A 915 65.02 -38.98 56.86
C SER A 915 65.97 -39.46 55.74
N THR A 916 66.00 -39.03 54.47
CA THR A 916 65.16 -38.24 53.54
C THR A 916 65.83 -38.34 52.13
N LYS A 917 65.16 -37.90 51.04
CA LYS A 917 65.71 -37.67 49.67
C LYS A 917 66.02 -38.96 48.88
N ASN A 918 65.83 -39.06 47.56
CA ASN A 918 65.40 -38.19 46.44
C ASN A 918 64.57 -39.12 45.47
N ASN A 919 63.78 -38.74 44.45
CA ASN A 919 63.18 -37.52 43.88
C ASN A 919 62.11 -37.97 42.83
N GLU A 920 61.19 -37.18 42.23
CA GLU A 920 60.94 -35.73 42.26
C GLU A 920 59.49 -35.30 41.89
N SER A 921 59.38 -33.97 41.68
CA SER A 921 58.49 -33.07 40.94
C SER A 921 57.59 -33.60 39.79
N ALA A 922 56.42 -33.01 39.55
CA ALA A 922 55.62 -32.08 40.39
C ALA A 922 54.13 -32.09 40.01
N LYS A 923 53.28 -31.66 40.95
CA LYS A 923 51.82 -31.45 40.79
C LYS A 923 51.50 -29.96 40.62
N SER A 924 50.26 -29.63 40.25
CA SER A 924 49.44 -28.63 40.97
C SER A 924 47.97 -28.64 40.51
N LEU A 925 47.08 -28.00 41.27
CA LEU A 925 45.63 -27.87 41.00
C LEU A 925 45.16 -26.41 41.09
N GLY A 926 44.21 -26.03 40.23
CA GLY A 926 43.29 -24.88 40.41
C GLY A 926 43.95 -23.48 40.40
N PRO A 927 43.21 -22.42 40.82
CA PRO A 927 41.77 -22.34 41.13
C PRO A 927 41.07 -21.12 40.45
N ALA A 928 39.83 -20.80 40.86
CA ALA A 928 39.23 -19.43 40.85
C ALA A 928 38.96 -18.72 39.49
N ILE A 929 38.18 -17.62 39.35
CA ILE A 929 36.86 -17.15 39.89
C ILE A 929 36.49 -15.83 39.14
N ILE A 930 35.20 -15.42 39.07
CA ILE A 930 34.67 -14.04 38.78
C ILE A 930 34.56 -13.50 37.30
N THR A 931 33.28 -13.33 36.88
CA THR A 931 32.54 -12.28 36.09
C THR A 931 33.03 -11.52 34.82
N LEU A 932 32.10 -11.52 33.83
CA LEU A 932 31.51 -10.39 33.05
C LEU A 932 32.28 -9.53 31.99
N ASP A 933 31.71 -9.57 30.78
CA ASP A 933 31.42 -8.49 29.79
C ASP A 933 32.46 -7.84 28.83
N PHE A 934 31.86 -7.30 27.74
CA PHE A 934 32.31 -6.76 26.44
C PHE A 934 33.20 -5.47 26.52
N PRO A 935 33.83 -4.91 25.43
CA PRO A 935 33.43 -4.97 24.00
C PRO A 935 34.57 -5.03 22.92
N ASP A 936 34.37 -4.34 21.77
CA ASP A 936 34.73 -4.67 20.37
C ASP A 936 36.06 -4.14 19.74
N SER A 937 36.44 -4.78 18.61
CA SER A 937 37.22 -4.23 17.44
C SER A 937 38.75 -3.95 17.60
N ASP A 938 39.63 -3.83 16.58
CA ASP A 938 39.50 -3.66 15.11
C ASP A 938 40.87 -3.87 14.34
N LYS A 939 40.87 -3.87 12.99
CA LYS A 939 41.97 -3.49 12.03
C LYS A 939 43.22 -4.41 11.92
N LYS A 940 43.96 -4.59 10.80
CA LYS A 940 43.99 -4.18 9.34
C LYS A 940 44.38 -5.45 8.48
N LYS A 941 44.78 -5.51 7.18
CA LYS A 941 45.18 -4.57 6.09
C LYS A 941 44.97 -5.18 4.65
N TYR A 942 45.87 -4.89 3.71
CA TYR A 942 45.95 -5.13 2.23
C TYR A 942 47.47 -5.06 1.81
N PRO A 943 47.98 -5.19 0.54
CA PRO A 943 47.29 -5.16 -0.80
C PRO A 943 47.88 -5.98 -2.01
N ILE A 944 47.18 -5.95 -3.18
CA ILE A 944 47.70 -5.88 -4.61
C ILE A 944 48.53 -7.07 -5.21
N SER A 945 48.49 -7.45 -6.52
CA SER A 945 47.56 -7.25 -7.66
C SER A 945 47.93 -8.11 -8.92
N SER A 946 46.92 -8.49 -9.73
CA SER A 946 46.88 -8.66 -11.23
C SER A 946 47.81 -9.60 -12.05
N HIS A 947 47.15 -10.44 -12.89
CA HIS A 947 47.53 -10.83 -14.29
C HIS A 947 48.73 -11.83 -14.51
N ILE A 948 48.86 -12.65 -15.59
CA ILE A 948 48.04 -12.89 -16.81
C ILE A 948 48.26 -14.30 -17.48
N THR A 949 47.26 -14.79 -18.23
CA THR A 949 47.28 -15.84 -19.30
C THR A 949 47.62 -17.35 -19.07
N ASN A 950 46.78 -18.18 -19.74
CA ASN A 950 47.09 -19.25 -20.72
C ASN A 950 46.95 -20.77 -20.41
N LYS A 951 46.07 -21.38 -21.23
CA LYS A 951 46.16 -22.69 -21.95
C LYS A 951 46.01 -24.04 -21.22
N ASN A 952 44.96 -24.73 -21.69
CA ASN A 952 44.85 -26.16 -22.02
C ASN A 952 44.78 -27.18 -20.86
N ARG A 953 44.00 -28.27 -20.88
CA ARG A 953 43.07 -28.99 -21.81
C ARG A 953 43.49 -30.47 -21.81
N ARG A 954 42.50 -31.37 -21.81
CA ARG A 954 42.53 -32.83 -21.57
C ARG A 954 42.34 -33.20 -20.10
N LYS A 955 41.58 -34.24 -19.75
CA LYS A 955 40.66 -35.05 -20.60
C LYS A 955 39.22 -34.60 -20.40
#